data_AF-A0A101QUH2-F1
#
_entry.id   AF-A0A101QUH2-F1
#
_cell.length_a   1.000
_cell.length_b   1.000
_cell.length_c   1.000
_cell.angle_alpha   90.00
_cell.angle_beta   90.00
_cell.angle_gamma   90.00
#
_symmetry.space_group_name_H-M   'P 1'
#
loop_
_entity.id
_entity.type
_entity.pdbx_description
1 polymer ?
#
loop_
_entity_poly.entity_id
_entity_poly.type
_entity_poly.pdbx_seq_one_letter_code
_entity_poly.pdbx_strand_id
1 'polypeptide(L)'
;MSAPNRTRKRRWLTLCAVTASAACVALPAGAVPGGHPDPFGPRTLDRLAAAREQSIGTVNPGLAAEDDDGNEADEIAEGADQYAEARTSPGIVAPGAYGAAWRDLTALPRTKGSWRHVTGLPYDSDDPRYRDIDSNSSGGAGRVTGRMAAMAADDDGYLYAGSAGGGVWRSRTGGGYWQPLSDRLPSQSTGALALDGAGRLWLGTGEATTNADAYLGSGVYVLSHPHHGTFTTRDRVGGKELESTTIHQLRFGGGRVWAATSEGVWSHSTAKLSGPWTLEFAPNPDYLPGGAKADDESAAYKNLTNDIAIDPKDPHKVVLAVGWRSGDDYNGFYTKVRGTWTRITSGMGDLPTDAEGVGNVTFARSADGSRYYAIDQSPEQLNTNPDSALEGVFVSATGSPTGPWTKIADHKALAAGGSALTEPGYMPGIQAWYNQFLTVDPSDPKHVYAGLEEVFETRNGGTTWSAVGPYWNFGFPCWSIDPSRQTGACHQTTHPDQHGVAIGRYHGRSWLYVGNDGGAYRRPLDGTQDASGHATDWTSLNDGTIDTLQYYSVGVGKDRDNGGLAITGGLQDNGQSILRGHDRVMGSNFGGDGADTLTDPQNGCNIAQEYVYLAVQVTQNCARNDGSWTTDPSKATSYNVAPPDNATSEARFVAPLAADTADGATWIAGGRHVWVQTHGYAIRSGTEWKNVHDLGAGRAATAVAASNGRVYAAWCGPCNNQGFARGIAVGNEDGTGWHDLTLPTDATIPNRYLSGFAVDPRNANHVILAVNGFSRHWTEGPGAGVGHVFESKDGGTTWKDISTTLPDVPTNAALLTPNGGLAVATDLGVVYRAPHHTTWQRAGTLPATAVLQLKLSPNGKTLYAATHGRGIWSVGVGELG
;
A
#
# COMPACT_ATOMS: atom_id res chain seq x y z
N MET A 1 -16.18 64.57 23.78
CA MET A 1 -16.51 65.81 23.05
C MET A 1 -16.86 65.43 21.61
N SER A 2 -18.09 65.78 21.23
CA SER A 2 -18.67 66.02 19.89
C SER A 2 -18.56 64.98 18.76
N ALA A 3 -19.72 64.34 18.49
CA ALA A 3 -20.17 63.85 17.17
C ALA A 3 -20.64 65.02 16.27
N PRO A 4 -20.94 64.80 14.97
CA PRO A 4 -22.23 64.26 14.49
C PRO A 4 -22.03 63.23 13.34
N ASN A 5 -22.85 62.22 12.98
CA ASN A 5 -24.26 61.83 13.03
C ASN A 5 -25.18 62.39 11.90
N ARG A 6 -25.89 61.44 11.23
CA ARG A 6 -27.09 61.50 10.33
C ARG A 6 -26.84 61.28 8.82
N THR A 7 -27.61 60.48 8.06
CA THR A 7 -29.05 60.08 8.17
C THR A 7 -29.49 58.93 7.23
N ARG A 8 -30.49 58.15 7.73
CA ARG A 8 -31.69 57.52 7.08
C ARG A 8 -31.51 56.31 6.14
N LYS A 9 -31.98 55.10 6.51
CA LYS A 9 -33.39 54.55 6.52
C LYS A 9 -34.03 54.37 5.13
N ARG A 10 -34.26 53.12 4.72
CA ARG A 10 -35.60 52.53 4.50
C ARG A 10 -35.56 51.00 4.32
N ARG A 11 -36.36 50.32 5.15
CA ARG A 11 -36.80 48.91 5.09
C ARG A 11 -37.96 48.76 4.11
N TRP A 12 -38.17 47.55 3.57
CA TRP A 12 -39.45 46.80 3.46
C TRP A 12 -39.04 45.29 3.38
N LEU A 13 -39.17 44.46 4.43
CA LEU A 13 -40.33 43.64 4.86
C LEU A 13 -40.97 42.86 3.70
N THR A 14 -41.08 41.52 3.80
CA THR A 14 -42.31 40.86 4.27
C THR A 14 -42.08 39.39 4.69
N LEU A 15 -42.49 39.12 5.94
CA LEU A 15 -42.97 37.90 6.62
C LEU A 15 -42.29 36.52 6.47
N CYS A 16 -41.68 36.09 7.59
CA CYS A 16 -41.83 34.73 8.13
C CYS A 16 -42.55 34.83 9.48
N ALA A 17 -43.47 33.91 9.73
CA ALA A 17 -44.19 33.80 11.00
C ALA A 17 -44.51 32.33 11.29
N VAL A 18 -44.10 31.89 12.49
CA VAL A 18 -44.81 30.95 13.40
C VAL A 18 -44.66 29.46 12.99
N THR A 19 -44.21 28.50 13.83
CA THR A 19 -44.24 28.35 15.30
C THR A 19 -43.32 27.21 15.75
N ALA A 20 -42.77 27.34 16.96
CA ALA A 20 -42.17 26.26 17.74
C ALA A 20 -43.23 25.36 18.40
N SER A 21 -42.90 24.09 18.65
CA SER A 21 -43.41 23.28 19.78
C SER A 21 -42.55 22.02 19.95
N ALA A 22 -41.53 22.09 20.80
CA ALA A 22 -40.87 20.91 21.37
C ALA A 22 -41.30 20.81 22.84
N ALA A 23 -41.97 19.70 23.19
CA ALA A 23 -42.29 19.33 24.55
C ALA A 23 -41.48 18.09 24.90
N CYS A 24 -40.69 18.21 25.97
CA CYS A 24 -39.96 17.11 26.60
C CYS A 24 -40.91 16.06 27.17
N VAL A 25 -40.59 14.78 26.94
CA VAL A 25 -40.96 13.68 27.85
C VAL A 25 -39.71 12.82 28.04
N ALA A 26 -39.39 12.54 29.30
CA ALA A 26 -38.23 11.80 29.71
C ALA A 26 -38.56 10.30 29.95
N LEU A 27 -37.66 9.44 29.44
CA LEU A 27 -37.27 8.08 29.88
C LEU A 27 -38.24 6.91 29.58
N PRO A 28 -37.76 5.66 29.33
CA PRO A 28 -36.55 5.07 29.92
C PRO A 28 -35.60 4.28 28.99
N ALA A 29 -34.46 3.90 29.56
CA ALA A 29 -33.57 2.85 29.09
C ALA A 29 -34.37 1.59 28.69
N GLY A 30 -34.19 1.17 27.45
CA GLY A 30 -34.72 -0.07 26.89
C GLY A 30 -33.67 -0.65 25.97
N ALA A 31 -33.09 -1.77 26.39
CA ALA A 31 -32.22 -2.60 25.57
C ALA A 31 -32.89 -2.89 24.22
N VAL A 32 -32.17 -2.62 23.13
CA VAL A 32 -32.49 -3.20 21.82
C VAL A 32 -32.02 -4.65 21.86
N PRO A 33 -32.90 -5.64 21.59
CA PRO A 33 -32.50 -7.02 21.51
C PRO A 33 -32.01 -7.36 20.09
N GLY A 34 -30.82 -7.96 20.00
CA GLY A 34 -30.42 -8.78 18.86
C GLY A 34 -29.82 -8.05 17.66
N GLY A 35 -28.71 -7.34 17.86
CA GLY A 35 -27.74 -7.17 16.78
C GLY A 35 -26.92 -8.46 16.67
N HIS A 36 -26.88 -9.06 15.49
CA HIS A 36 -25.90 -10.10 15.18
C HIS A 36 -24.50 -9.50 15.38
N PRO A 37 -23.51 -10.18 16.00
CA PRO A 37 -22.16 -9.66 15.95
C PRO A 37 -21.62 -9.92 14.55
N ASP A 38 -21.53 -8.85 13.80
CA ASP A 38 -20.91 -8.87 12.48
C ASP A 38 -19.39 -9.11 12.60
N PRO A 39 -18.75 -9.75 11.62
CA PRO A 39 -17.31 -9.97 11.64
C PRO A 39 -16.52 -8.64 11.68
N PHE A 40 -15.22 -8.70 11.96
CA PHE A 40 -14.36 -7.51 11.99
C PHE A 40 -14.44 -6.72 10.69
N GLY A 41 -14.43 -7.39 9.53
CA GLY A 41 -14.61 -6.74 8.21
C GLY A 41 -15.80 -5.77 8.18
N PRO A 42 -17.05 -6.22 8.39
CA PRO A 42 -18.21 -5.34 8.41
C PRO A 42 -18.17 -4.27 9.51
N ARG A 43 -17.66 -4.59 10.71
CA ARG A 43 -17.47 -3.57 11.77
C ARG A 43 -16.44 -2.51 11.36
N THR A 44 -15.44 -2.87 10.56
CA THR A 44 -14.45 -1.95 10.01
C THR A 44 -15.12 -1.06 8.98
N LEU A 45 -15.88 -1.59 8.02
CA LEU A 45 -16.63 -0.75 7.06
C LEU A 45 -17.58 0.24 7.76
N ASP A 46 -18.33 -0.20 8.78
CA ASP A 46 -19.20 0.71 9.56
C ASP A 46 -18.42 1.81 10.27
N ARG A 47 -17.22 1.52 10.78
CA ARG A 47 -16.34 2.51 11.40
C ARG A 47 -15.75 3.47 10.37
N LEU A 48 -15.26 2.96 9.25
CA LEU A 48 -14.70 3.75 8.16
C LEU A 48 -15.77 4.68 7.58
N ALA A 49 -16.99 4.17 7.39
CA ALA A 49 -18.15 4.96 7.00
C ALA A 49 -18.46 6.08 8.00
N ALA A 50 -18.53 5.76 9.30
CA ALA A 50 -18.82 6.74 10.34
C ALA A 50 -17.73 7.82 10.47
N ALA A 51 -16.46 7.47 10.24
CA ALA A 51 -15.35 8.42 10.26
C ALA A 51 -15.34 9.30 9.00
N ARG A 52 -15.61 8.71 7.82
CA ARG A 52 -15.72 9.44 6.55
C ARG A 52 -16.83 10.49 6.57
N GLU A 53 -17.99 10.18 7.15
CA GLU A 53 -19.07 11.16 7.34
C GLU A 53 -18.64 12.37 8.18
N GLN A 54 -17.65 12.20 9.06
CA GLN A 54 -17.15 13.26 9.95
C GLN A 54 -16.04 14.10 9.30
N SER A 55 -15.22 13.54 8.40
CA SER A 55 -14.10 14.25 7.75
C SER A 55 -14.51 15.17 6.57
N ILE A 56 -15.75 15.07 6.09
CA ILE A 56 -16.19 15.87 4.93
C ILE A 56 -16.39 17.34 5.31
N GLY A 57 -15.58 18.19 4.65
CA GLY A 57 -15.59 19.65 4.81
C GLY A 57 -14.41 20.23 5.59
N THR A 58 -13.50 19.41 6.14
CA THR A 58 -12.24 19.86 6.77
C THR A 58 -11.07 19.93 5.79
N VAL A 59 -11.15 19.26 4.63
CA VAL A 59 -10.13 19.29 3.57
C VAL A 59 -10.28 20.53 2.69
N ASN A 60 -9.80 21.67 3.17
CA ASN A 60 -9.69 22.90 2.37
C ASN A 60 -8.28 22.94 1.72
N PRO A 61 -8.10 23.29 0.43
CA PRO A 61 -6.79 23.28 -0.25
C PRO A 61 -5.79 24.34 0.24
N GLY A 62 -6.05 24.97 1.39
CA GLY A 62 -5.20 25.97 2.00
C GLY A 62 -5.15 25.80 3.50
N LEU A 63 -4.01 25.28 3.98
CA LEU A 63 -3.42 25.49 5.31
C LEU A 63 -4.41 25.78 6.45
N ALA A 64 -4.82 24.74 7.18
CA ALA A 64 -4.88 24.74 8.65
C ALA A 64 -5.19 23.32 9.13
N ALA A 65 -4.30 22.80 9.97
CA ALA A 65 -4.57 21.65 10.82
C ALA A 65 -5.74 21.98 11.75
N GLU A 66 -6.72 21.08 11.84
CA GLU A 66 -7.34 20.60 13.08
C GLU A 66 -8.42 19.56 12.76
N ASP A 67 -8.35 18.46 13.51
CA ASP A 67 -9.26 17.30 13.65
C ASP A 67 -9.43 16.38 12.43
N ASP A 68 -8.76 15.22 12.48
CA ASP A 68 -8.81 14.16 11.46
C ASP A 68 -9.04 12.78 12.13
N ASP A 69 -10.23 12.20 11.91
CA ASP A 69 -10.63 10.87 12.39
C ASP A 69 -10.70 9.92 11.17
N GLY A 70 -9.93 8.82 11.24
CA GLY A 70 -9.50 7.99 10.11
C GLY A 70 -10.57 7.27 9.30
N ASN A 71 -10.42 7.34 7.97
CA ASN A 71 -11.19 6.60 6.95
C ASN A 71 -10.21 5.85 6.05
N GLU A 72 -10.51 4.67 5.50
CA GLU A 72 -9.56 3.86 4.70
C GLU A 72 -8.87 4.62 3.57
N ALA A 73 -9.53 5.58 2.91
CA ALA A 73 -8.84 6.43 1.92
C ALA A 73 -7.87 7.44 2.56
N ASP A 74 -8.20 7.95 3.76
CA ASP A 74 -7.37 8.80 4.60
C ASP A 74 -6.31 7.98 5.36
N GLU A 75 -6.58 6.71 5.69
CA GLU A 75 -5.66 5.75 6.30
C GLU A 75 -4.66 5.24 5.28
N ILE A 76 -5.08 4.95 4.04
CA ILE A 76 -4.17 4.71 2.93
C ILE A 76 -3.39 5.99 2.65
N ALA A 77 -3.98 7.20 2.71
CA ALA A 77 -3.25 8.46 2.52
C ALA A 77 -2.25 8.76 3.67
N GLU A 78 -2.56 8.43 4.91
CA GLU A 78 -1.69 8.63 6.07
C GLU A 78 -0.60 7.54 6.15
N GLY A 79 -0.96 6.28 5.92
CA GLY A 79 0.00 5.18 5.74
C GLY A 79 0.93 5.46 4.56
N ALA A 80 0.37 5.98 3.47
CA ALA A 80 1.12 6.52 2.35
C ALA A 80 2.10 7.58 2.82
N ASP A 81 1.64 8.66 3.46
CA ASP A 81 2.51 9.71 3.97
C ASP A 81 3.60 9.11 4.85
N GLN A 82 3.28 8.21 5.77
CA GLN A 82 4.27 7.55 6.62
C GLN A 82 5.42 6.87 5.85
N TYR A 83 5.12 6.15 4.76
CA TYR A 83 6.14 5.49 3.95
C TYR A 83 6.91 6.45 3.05
N ALA A 84 6.28 7.50 2.51
CA ALA A 84 6.95 8.56 1.76
C ALA A 84 7.83 9.43 2.66
N GLU A 85 7.33 9.84 3.82
CA GLU A 85 8.03 10.63 4.84
C GLU A 85 9.38 10.00 5.16
N ALA A 86 9.41 8.69 5.40
CA ALA A 86 10.65 7.98 5.71
C ALA A 86 11.72 8.15 4.62
N ARG A 87 11.32 8.19 3.35
CA ARG A 87 12.23 8.20 2.19
C ARG A 87 12.58 9.60 1.71
N THR A 88 11.66 10.53 1.87
CA THR A 88 11.75 11.88 1.30
C THR A 88 12.23 12.87 2.34
N SER A 89 11.78 12.79 3.60
CA SER A 89 12.09 13.83 4.59
C SER A 89 13.59 13.99 4.90
N PRO A 90 14.13 15.23 4.81
CA PRO A 90 13.43 16.53 4.84
C PRO A 90 13.17 17.19 3.46
N GLY A 91 13.18 16.46 2.34
CA GLY A 91 12.88 17.04 1.02
C GLY A 91 12.65 16.00 -0.07
N ILE A 92 13.14 16.22 -1.29
CA ILE A 92 12.84 15.33 -2.43
C ILE A 92 14.08 14.54 -2.83
N VAL A 93 13.89 13.29 -3.23
CA VAL A 93 14.96 12.41 -3.72
C VAL A 93 15.20 12.67 -5.21
N ALA A 94 16.41 13.12 -5.55
CA ALA A 94 16.80 13.41 -6.91
C ALA A 94 16.84 12.15 -7.83
N PRO A 95 16.56 12.29 -9.14
CA PRO A 95 16.62 11.19 -10.09
C PRO A 95 17.95 10.43 -10.10
N GLY A 96 17.88 9.09 -10.14
CA GLY A 96 19.05 8.22 -10.25
C GLY A 96 19.62 7.70 -8.92
N ALA A 97 19.07 8.13 -7.78
CA ALA A 97 19.49 7.69 -6.45
C ALA A 97 19.45 6.15 -6.29
N TYR A 98 18.30 5.53 -6.56
CA TYR A 98 18.14 4.07 -6.50
C TYR A 98 19.06 3.32 -7.48
N GLY A 99 19.24 3.87 -8.69
CA GLY A 99 20.17 3.31 -9.68
C GLY A 99 21.63 3.38 -9.22
N ALA A 100 22.01 4.40 -8.46
CA ALA A 100 23.33 4.52 -7.86
C ALA A 100 23.51 3.56 -6.68
N ALA A 101 22.56 3.57 -5.74
CA ALA A 101 22.54 2.66 -4.60
C ALA A 101 22.64 1.20 -5.03
N TRP A 102 21.94 0.80 -6.10
CA TRP A 102 22.01 -0.56 -6.63
C TRP A 102 23.41 -0.91 -7.17
N ARG A 103 24.08 0.01 -7.87
CA ARG A 103 25.46 -0.22 -8.36
C ARG A 103 26.43 -0.39 -7.19
N ASP A 104 26.30 0.44 -6.16
CA ASP A 104 27.18 0.40 -4.99
C ASP A 104 26.94 -0.88 -4.18
N LEU A 105 25.67 -1.25 -3.97
CA LEU A 105 25.30 -2.50 -3.31
C LEU A 105 25.81 -3.73 -4.06
N THR A 106 25.72 -3.74 -5.39
CA THR A 106 26.20 -4.86 -6.20
C THR A 106 27.71 -4.91 -6.34
N ALA A 107 28.42 -3.82 -6.03
CA ALA A 107 29.88 -3.76 -5.94
C ALA A 107 30.42 -4.26 -4.59
N LEU A 108 29.58 -4.34 -3.55
CA LEU A 108 30.01 -4.88 -2.25
C LEU A 108 30.42 -6.35 -2.33
N PRO A 109 31.41 -6.79 -1.54
CA PRO A 109 31.66 -8.20 -1.32
C PRO A 109 30.41 -8.86 -0.70
N ARG A 110 30.15 -10.11 -1.10
CA ARG A 110 28.99 -10.87 -0.64
C ARG A 110 29.39 -11.82 0.48
N THR A 111 28.53 -11.99 1.48
CA THR A 111 28.66 -13.08 2.48
C THR A 111 28.47 -14.45 1.81
N LYS A 112 28.82 -15.54 2.51
CA LYS A 112 28.71 -16.90 1.95
C LYS A 112 27.32 -17.52 2.11
N GLY A 113 26.51 -16.99 3.03
CA GLY A 113 25.18 -17.50 3.33
C GLY A 113 24.20 -17.43 2.17
N SER A 114 23.28 -18.40 2.15
CA SER A 114 22.20 -18.48 1.16
C SER A 114 20.87 -18.27 1.86
N TRP A 115 20.07 -17.35 1.34
CA TRP A 115 18.74 -17.10 1.86
C TRP A 115 17.80 -18.26 1.51
N ARG A 116 17.03 -18.70 2.50
CA ARG A 116 15.92 -19.64 2.36
C ARG A 116 14.61 -18.87 2.42
N HIS A 117 13.79 -19.00 1.38
CA HIS A 117 12.44 -18.45 1.34
C HIS A 117 11.55 -19.21 2.31
N VAL A 118 11.07 -18.56 3.36
CA VAL A 118 10.28 -19.19 4.44
C VAL A 118 8.81 -19.24 4.07
N THR A 119 8.30 -18.18 3.45
CA THR A 119 6.89 -17.98 3.08
C THR A 119 6.61 -18.30 1.61
N GLY A 120 7.56 -18.90 0.89
CA GLY A 120 7.37 -19.42 -0.48
C GLY A 120 6.48 -20.66 -0.50
N LEU A 121 5.27 -20.52 0.05
CA LEU A 121 4.25 -21.51 0.29
C LEU A 121 2.88 -20.86 -0.01
N PRO A 122 1.84 -21.65 -0.32
CA PRO A 122 0.50 -21.09 -0.45
C PRO A 122 0.07 -20.38 0.85
N TYR A 123 -0.61 -19.25 0.72
CA TYR A 123 -1.24 -18.53 1.83
C TYR A 123 -2.76 -18.59 1.66
N ASP A 124 -3.46 -19.19 2.62
CA ASP A 124 -4.91 -19.31 2.63
C ASP A 124 -5.51 -18.28 3.61
N SER A 125 -6.10 -17.21 3.08
CA SER A 125 -6.76 -16.18 3.90
C SER A 125 -8.09 -16.67 4.48
N ASP A 126 -8.66 -17.74 3.91
CA ASP A 126 -9.92 -18.35 4.36
C ASP A 126 -9.72 -19.63 5.19
N ASP A 127 -8.51 -19.83 5.73
CA ASP A 127 -8.15 -21.03 6.47
C ASP A 127 -9.11 -21.24 7.65
N PRO A 128 -9.83 -22.38 7.70
CA PRO A 128 -10.86 -22.64 8.71
C PRO A 128 -10.32 -22.77 10.14
N ARG A 129 -9.00 -22.87 10.32
CA ARG A 129 -8.37 -22.88 11.66
C ARG A 129 -8.49 -21.52 12.38
N TYR A 130 -8.74 -20.42 11.65
CA TYR A 130 -8.60 -19.05 12.15
C TYR A 130 -9.87 -18.19 11.98
N ARG A 131 -11.06 -18.81 12.03
CA ARG A 131 -12.37 -18.15 11.89
C ARG A 131 -12.91 -17.55 13.20
N ASP A 132 -12.14 -16.67 13.82
CA ASP A 132 -12.60 -15.99 15.04
C ASP A 132 -13.70 -14.96 14.71
N ILE A 133 -14.45 -14.49 15.71
CA ILE A 133 -15.50 -13.48 15.55
C ILE A 133 -14.98 -12.17 14.93
N ASP A 134 -13.67 -11.92 15.04
CA ASP A 134 -12.99 -10.75 14.52
C ASP A 134 -12.04 -11.08 13.33
N SER A 135 -12.27 -12.19 12.62
CA SER A 135 -11.44 -12.60 11.48
C SER A 135 -12.11 -12.31 10.13
N ASN A 136 -11.30 -12.02 9.11
CA ASN A 136 -11.74 -11.96 7.71
C ASN A 136 -11.69 -13.33 7.01
N SER A 137 -11.28 -14.40 7.71
CA SER A 137 -11.36 -15.76 7.17
C SER A 137 -12.81 -16.15 6.89
N SER A 138 -13.05 -16.78 5.74
CA SER A 138 -14.36 -17.06 5.10
C SER A 138 -14.96 -15.91 4.30
N GLY A 139 -14.20 -14.84 4.07
CA GLY A 139 -14.57 -13.74 3.16
C GLY A 139 -14.63 -14.17 1.69
N GLY A 140 -13.99 -15.28 1.32
CA GLY A 140 -14.16 -15.93 0.02
C GLY A 140 -13.03 -15.69 -0.98
N ALA A 141 -11.97 -14.99 -0.59
CA ALA A 141 -10.79 -14.75 -1.44
C ALA A 141 -9.93 -16.03 -1.63
N GLY A 142 -9.96 -16.96 -0.69
CA GLY A 142 -9.20 -18.20 -0.72
C GLY A 142 -7.69 -17.96 -0.61
N ARG A 143 -6.93 -18.38 -1.64
CA ARG A 143 -5.47 -18.21 -1.63
C ARG A 143 -5.06 -16.84 -2.10
N VAL A 144 -4.18 -16.18 -1.35
CA VAL A 144 -3.70 -14.81 -1.64
C VAL A 144 -2.17 -14.73 -1.72
N THR A 145 -1.61 -13.65 -2.29
CA THR A 145 -0.16 -13.45 -2.42
C THR A 145 0.31 -11.98 -2.46
N GLY A 146 -0.48 -10.99 -2.06
CA GLY A 146 -0.08 -9.56 -2.11
C GLY A 146 -0.33 -8.88 -3.47
N ARG A 147 -0.16 -7.55 -3.51
CA ARG A 147 -0.68 -6.65 -4.57
C ARG A 147 -0.13 -6.89 -5.98
N MET A 148 -1.04 -7.09 -6.93
CA MET A 148 -0.77 -7.18 -8.38
C MET A 148 -1.20 -5.91 -9.11
N ALA A 149 -0.28 -4.95 -9.20
CA ALA A 149 -0.49 -3.66 -9.85
C ALA A 149 -0.78 -3.74 -11.36
N ALA A 150 -0.24 -4.72 -12.08
CA ALA A 150 -0.43 -4.80 -13.54
C ALA A 150 -0.45 -6.25 -14.06
N MET A 151 -1.24 -6.50 -15.10
CA MET A 151 -1.40 -7.83 -15.70
C MET A 151 -1.26 -7.75 -17.22
N ALA A 152 -0.69 -8.79 -17.84
CA ALA A 152 -0.69 -8.97 -19.29
C ALA A 152 -0.84 -10.45 -19.64
N ALA A 153 -1.55 -10.78 -20.71
CA ALA A 153 -1.74 -12.15 -21.17
C ALA A 153 -1.70 -12.22 -22.69
N ASP A 154 -1.22 -13.35 -23.22
CA ASP A 154 -1.27 -13.63 -24.66
C ASP A 154 -2.24 -14.76 -25.00
N ASP A 155 -2.36 -15.04 -26.29
CA ASP A 155 -3.22 -16.10 -26.81
C ASP A 155 -2.56 -17.50 -26.80
N ASP A 156 -1.28 -17.57 -26.39
CA ASP A 156 -0.50 -18.81 -26.31
C ASP A 156 -0.54 -19.43 -24.89
N GLY A 157 -1.30 -18.85 -23.97
CA GLY A 157 -1.47 -19.35 -22.61
C GLY A 157 -0.49 -18.77 -21.59
N TYR A 158 0.27 -17.74 -21.95
CA TYR A 158 1.15 -17.07 -21.00
C TYR A 158 0.42 -15.93 -20.30
N LEU A 159 0.63 -15.88 -18.99
CA LEU A 159 0.16 -14.82 -18.12
C LEU A 159 1.37 -14.18 -17.44
N TYR A 160 1.38 -12.86 -17.37
CA TYR A 160 2.39 -12.06 -16.71
C TYR A 160 1.71 -11.19 -15.66
N ALA A 161 2.27 -11.20 -14.45
CA ALA A 161 1.77 -10.43 -13.32
C ALA A 161 2.88 -9.56 -12.76
N GLY A 162 2.66 -8.25 -12.71
CA GLY A 162 3.54 -7.26 -12.11
C GLY A 162 3.01 -6.84 -10.76
N SER A 163 3.81 -7.01 -9.71
CA SER A 163 3.43 -6.66 -8.34
C SER A 163 3.97 -5.29 -7.92
N ALA A 164 3.35 -4.72 -6.88
CA ALA A 164 3.66 -3.41 -6.31
C ALA A 164 5.13 -3.25 -5.87
N GLY A 165 5.70 -4.28 -5.23
CA GLY A 165 7.10 -4.30 -4.77
C GLY A 165 7.86 -5.61 -5.02
N GLY A 166 7.21 -6.61 -5.63
CA GLY A 166 7.71 -7.99 -5.74
C GLY A 166 8.18 -8.43 -7.12
N GLY A 167 8.18 -7.51 -8.09
CA GLY A 167 8.62 -7.76 -9.46
C GLY A 167 7.55 -8.34 -10.37
N VAL A 168 7.99 -8.76 -11.56
CA VAL A 168 7.17 -9.36 -12.61
C VAL A 168 7.35 -10.87 -12.60
N TRP A 169 6.26 -11.60 -12.75
CA TRP A 169 6.19 -13.04 -12.76
C TRP A 169 5.52 -13.54 -14.05
N ARG A 170 5.88 -14.77 -14.46
CA ARG A 170 5.33 -15.44 -15.65
C ARG A 170 4.78 -16.81 -15.31
N SER A 171 3.56 -17.08 -15.77
CA SER A 171 2.98 -18.42 -15.89
C SER A 171 2.91 -18.83 -17.36
N ARG A 172 2.99 -20.13 -17.64
CA ARG A 172 2.77 -20.73 -18.98
C ARG A 172 1.51 -21.59 -19.04
N THR A 173 0.73 -21.61 -17.96
CA THR A 173 -0.42 -22.52 -17.75
C THR A 173 -1.72 -21.73 -17.60
N GLY A 174 -1.77 -20.52 -18.17
CA GLY A 174 -2.85 -19.57 -17.97
C GLY A 174 -3.02 -19.16 -16.51
N GLY A 175 -1.96 -19.16 -15.71
CA GLY A 175 -1.98 -18.93 -14.26
C GLY A 175 -1.38 -20.09 -13.44
N GLY A 176 -0.75 -19.78 -12.30
CA GLY A 176 0.01 -20.74 -11.47
C GLY A 176 1.40 -21.09 -12.02
N TYR A 177 2.21 -21.84 -11.27
CA TYR A 177 3.59 -22.22 -11.62
C TYR A 177 4.45 -21.04 -12.09
N TRP A 178 4.42 -19.98 -11.30
CA TRP A 178 5.02 -18.70 -11.58
C TRP A 178 6.55 -18.73 -11.56
N GLN A 179 7.14 -17.89 -12.41
CA GLN A 179 8.59 -17.72 -12.51
C GLN A 179 8.93 -16.23 -12.49
N PRO A 180 9.88 -15.78 -11.65
CA PRO A 180 10.24 -14.38 -11.62
C PRO A 180 10.98 -13.97 -12.90
N LEU A 181 10.64 -12.79 -13.43
CA LEU A 181 11.22 -12.21 -14.63
C LEU A 181 12.11 -11.00 -14.36
N SER A 182 11.94 -10.31 -13.23
CA SER A 182 12.57 -8.99 -12.97
C SER A 182 13.60 -8.96 -11.86
N ASP A 183 13.94 -10.08 -11.21
CA ASP A 183 14.86 -10.12 -10.04
C ASP A 183 16.27 -9.51 -10.30
N ARG A 184 16.62 -9.23 -11.56
CA ARG A 184 17.88 -8.61 -11.99
C ARG A 184 17.76 -7.10 -12.30
N LEU A 185 16.61 -6.50 -12.01
CA LEU A 185 16.36 -5.07 -12.16
C LEU A 185 16.62 -4.33 -10.83
N PRO A 186 16.99 -3.03 -10.90
CA PRO A 186 17.29 -2.22 -9.71
C PRO A 186 16.03 -1.77 -8.94
N SER A 187 14.83 -1.98 -9.50
CA SER A 187 13.55 -1.80 -8.83
C SER A 187 12.67 -3.00 -9.13
N GLN A 188 11.94 -3.48 -8.13
CA GLN A 188 10.93 -4.53 -8.27
C GLN A 188 9.51 -3.97 -8.30
N SER A 189 9.36 -2.65 -8.23
CA SER A 189 8.06 -2.01 -8.30
C SER A 189 7.56 -1.93 -9.74
N THR A 190 6.30 -2.28 -9.95
CA THR A 190 5.65 -2.31 -11.26
C THR A 190 4.49 -1.32 -11.27
N GLY A 191 4.45 -0.44 -12.27
CA GLY A 191 3.29 0.42 -12.53
C GLY A 191 2.51 0.00 -13.77
N ALA A 192 3.21 -0.43 -14.83
CA ALA A 192 2.57 -0.81 -16.08
C ALA A 192 3.17 -2.09 -16.67
N LEU A 193 2.30 -2.95 -17.21
CA LEU A 193 2.70 -4.16 -17.92
C LEU A 193 1.83 -4.33 -19.16
N ALA A 194 2.44 -4.46 -20.33
CA ALA A 194 1.68 -4.57 -21.58
C ALA A 194 2.44 -5.38 -22.64
N LEU A 195 1.68 -6.10 -23.48
CA LEU A 195 2.21 -6.71 -24.69
C LEU A 195 2.01 -5.75 -25.87
N ASP A 196 3.05 -5.55 -26.68
CA ASP A 196 2.89 -4.83 -27.95
C ASP A 196 2.37 -5.74 -29.06
N GLY A 197 2.08 -5.17 -30.23
CA GLY A 197 1.58 -5.92 -31.38
C GLY A 197 2.54 -6.97 -31.95
N ALA A 198 3.79 -7.03 -31.48
CA ALA A 198 4.76 -8.06 -31.83
C ALA A 198 4.91 -9.13 -30.73
N GLY A 199 4.10 -9.06 -29.65
CA GLY A 199 4.16 -9.98 -28.52
C GLY A 199 5.34 -9.75 -27.59
N ARG A 200 6.02 -8.59 -27.66
CA ARG A 200 7.07 -8.24 -26.70
C ARG A 200 6.43 -7.72 -25.41
N LEU A 201 6.99 -8.09 -24.27
CA LEU A 201 6.50 -7.65 -22.96
C LEU A 201 7.22 -6.36 -22.55
N TRP A 202 6.45 -5.31 -22.36
CA TRP A 202 6.90 -4.01 -21.88
C TRP A 202 6.55 -3.84 -20.41
N LEU A 203 7.54 -3.43 -19.63
CA LEU A 203 7.44 -3.16 -18.20
C LEU A 203 7.74 -1.68 -17.95
N GLY A 204 6.77 -0.94 -17.44
CA GLY A 204 6.97 0.34 -16.78
C GLY A 204 7.16 0.11 -15.28
N THR A 205 8.34 0.44 -14.76
CA THR A 205 8.62 0.27 -13.33
C THR A 205 8.13 1.46 -12.52
N GLY A 206 7.88 1.25 -11.22
CA GLY A 206 7.36 2.23 -10.28
C GLY A 206 5.84 2.22 -10.20
N GLU A 207 5.31 1.87 -9.04
CA GLU A 207 3.88 1.78 -8.73
C GLU A 207 3.24 3.16 -8.83
N ALA A 208 2.12 3.24 -9.56
CA ALA A 208 1.57 4.51 -10.05
C ALA A 208 0.20 4.86 -9.45
N THR A 209 -0.21 4.13 -8.41
CA THR A 209 -1.48 4.29 -7.70
C THR A 209 -1.45 5.46 -6.71
N THR A 210 -0.33 6.19 -6.62
CA THR A 210 -0.15 7.42 -5.82
C THR A 210 -0.43 7.26 -4.31
N ASN A 211 -0.60 6.02 -3.85
CA ASN A 211 -0.27 5.59 -2.49
C ASN A 211 1.22 5.82 -2.24
N ALA A 212 1.64 5.83 -0.99
CA ALA A 212 3.02 6.16 -0.67
C ALA A 212 3.81 5.11 0.12
N ASP A 213 3.25 3.91 0.30
CA ASP A 213 4.04 2.66 0.27
C ASP A 213 4.57 2.34 -1.16
N ALA A 214 4.14 3.09 -2.18
CA ALA A 214 4.64 2.96 -3.55
C ALA A 214 6.13 3.31 -3.66
N TYR A 215 6.85 2.48 -4.43
CA TYR A 215 8.24 2.72 -4.77
C TYR A 215 8.38 3.28 -6.17
N LEU A 216 9.33 4.21 -6.33
CA LEU A 216 9.66 4.79 -7.62
C LEU A 216 10.29 3.76 -8.57
N GLY A 217 10.19 4.05 -9.87
CA GLY A 217 10.70 3.24 -10.94
C GLY A 217 12.16 3.50 -11.31
N SER A 218 12.67 2.63 -12.18
CA SER A 218 13.95 2.74 -12.87
C SER A 218 13.80 2.87 -14.40
N GLY A 219 12.62 3.29 -14.85
CA GLY A 219 12.26 3.48 -16.26
C GLY A 219 11.47 2.34 -16.88
N VAL A 220 11.54 2.24 -18.20
CA VAL A 220 10.80 1.28 -19.02
C VAL A 220 11.74 0.22 -19.60
N TYR A 221 11.33 -1.04 -19.57
CA TYR A 221 12.08 -2.19 -20.09
C TYR A 221 11.24 -2.97 -21.09
N VAL A 222 11.87 -3.61 -22.07
CA VAL A 222 11.19 -4.47 -23.05
C VAL A 222 11.88 -5.81 -23.20
N LEU A 223 11.12 -6.89 -22.97
CA LEU A 223 11.57 -8.25 -23.17
C LEU A 223 11.09 -8.74 -24.52
N SER A 224 12.04 -8.94 -25.44
CA SER A 224 11.72 -9.32 -26.83
C SER A 224 11.15 -10.73 -26.97
N HIS A 225 11.45 -11.63 -26.02
CA HIS A 225 11.00 -13.03 -26.04
C HIS A 225 10.46 -13.43 -24.66
N PRO A 226 9.28 -12.94 -24.27
CA PRO A 226 8.82 -13.05 -22.89
C PRO A 226 8.46 -14.47 -22.46
N HIS A 227 8.22 -15.40 -23.40
CA HIS A 227 7.98 -16.81 -23.10
C HIS A 227 9.15 -17.52 -22.41
N HIS A 228 10.40 -17.07 -22.63
CA HIS A 228 11.58 -17.74 -22.05
C HIS A 228 12.66 -16.80 -21.52
N GLY A 229 12.63 -15.51 -21.86
CA GLY A 229 13.57 -14.51 -21.33
C GLY A 229 13.27 -14.09 -19.88
N THR A 230 14.16 -13.26 -19.35
CA THR A 230 14.04 -12.52 -18.07
C THR A 230 14.64 -11.14 -18.28
N PHE A 231 14.08 -10.10 -17.65
CA PHE A 231 14.59 -8.75 -17.72
C PHE A 231 15.99 -8.62 -17.09
N THR A 232 16.77 -7.72 -17.65
CA THR A 232 18.05 -7.23 -17.17
C THR A 232 18.15 -5.74 -17.44
N THR A 233 19.14 -5.07 -16.86
CA THR A 233 19.38 -3.65 -17.13
C THR A 233 19.67 -3.32 -18.61
N ARG A 234 20.02 -4.31 -19.44
CA ARG A 234 20.23 -4.13 -20.89
C ARG A 234 18.94 -4.01 -21.68
N ASP A 235 17.82 -4.44 -21.10
CA ASP A 235 16.51 -4.42 -21.75
C ASP A 235 15.81 -3.06 -21.62
N ARG A 236 16.50 -2.07 -21.03
CA ARG A 236 15.97 -0.72 -20.85
C ARG A 236 15.72 -0.07 -22.21
N VAL A 237 14.55 0.56 -22.33
CA VAL A 237 14.19 1.44 -23.44
C VAL A 237 14.51 2.87 -23.04
N GLY A 238 15.20 3.59 -23.92
CA GLY A 238 15.56 4.97 -23.63
C GLY A 238 16.92 5.11 -22.92
N GLY A 239 17.09 6.23 -22.21
CA GLY A 239 18.21 6.54 -21.33
C GLY A 239 17.80 6.54 -19.85
N LYS A 240 18.04 7.68 -19.17
CA LYS A 240 17.72 7.88 -17.75
C LYS A 240 16.52 8.80 -17.52
N GLU A 241 15.83 9.20 -18.60
CA GLU A 241 14.80 10.23 -18.57
C GLU A 241 13.60 9.86 -17.70
N LEU A 242 13.38 8.56 -17.47
CA LEU A 242 12.30 8.01 -16.65
C LEU A 242 12.82 7.29 -15.38
N GLU A 243 14.06 7.56 -14.94
CA GLU A 243 14.51 7.07 -13.63
C GLU A 243 13.88 7.88 -12.51
N SER A 244 13.52 7.22 -11.40
CA SER A 244 12.80 7.83 -10.27
C SER A 244 11.40 8.35 -10.60
N THR A 245 10.80 7.83 -11.67
CA THR A 245 9.42 8.16 -12.10
C THR A 245 8.53 6.94 -11.94
N THR A 246 7.24 7.12 -11.66
CA THR A 246 6.25 6.03 -11.74
C THR A 246 5.64 5.99 -13.14
N ILE A 247 5.39 4.78 -13.66
CA ILE A 247 4.84 4.60 -15.00
C ILE A 247 3.45 4.00 -14.88
N HIS A 248 2.42 4.83 -15.05
CA HIS A 248 1.03 4.43 -14.86
C HIS A 248 0.52 3.56 -16.01
N GLN A 249 0.69 4.01 -17.25
CA GLN A 249 0.17 3.30 -18.42
C GLN A 249 1.17 3.33 -19.58
N LEU A 250 1.23 2.22 -20.32
CA LEU A 250 1.94 2.11 -21.59
C LEU A 250 0.94 1.87 -22.72
N ARG A 251 0.87 2.82 -23.66
CA ARG A 251 -0.11 2.81 -24.76
C ARG A 251 0.58 2.80 -26.11
N PHE A 252 0.13 1.94 -27.03
CA PHE A 252 0.78 1.71 -28.32
C PHE A 252 -0.08 2.19 -29.50
N GLY A 253 0.54 2.94 -30.42
CA GLY A 253 -0.10 3.43 -31.63
C GLY A 253 0.86 4.20 -32.54
N GLY A 254 0.65 4.14 -33.85
CA GLY A 254 1.46 4.89 -34.83
C GLY A 254 2.97 4.58 -34.79
N GLY A 255 3.36 3.35 -34.41
CA GLY A 255 4.76 2.95 -34.25
C GLY A 255 5.45 3.51 -32.99
N ARG A 256 4.70 4.17 -32.10
CA ARG A 256 5.18 4.72 -30.82
C ARG A 256 4.60 3.94 -29.65
N VAL A 257 5.38 3.94 -28.57
CA VAL A 257 4.89 3.70 -27.22
C VAL A 257 4.77 5.05 -26.53
N TRP A 258 3.67 5.24 -25.83
CA TRP A 258 3.41 6.40 -24.99
C TRP A 258 3.39 5.93 -23.54
N ALA A 259 4.00 6.72 -22.65
CA ALA A 259 4.03 6.48 -21.23
C ALA A 259 3.30 7.63 -20.51
N ALA A 260 2.26 7.28 -19.75
CA ALA A 260 1.66 8.15 -18.75
C ALA A 260 2.48 7.99 -17.45
N THR A 261 2.95 9.08 -16.87
CA THR A 261 3.93 9.04 -15.78
C THR A 261 3.63 10.08 -14.70
N SER A 262 4.32 9.98 -13.56
CA SER A 262 4.30 11.03 -12.54
C SER A 262 4.95 12.35 -13.00
N GLU A 263 5.66 12.34 -14.12
CA GLU A 263 6.42 13.47 -14.68
C GLU A 263 5.94 13.82 -16.10
N GLY A 264 4.63 13.75 -16.33
CA GLY A 264 3.98 14.07 -17.59
C GLY A 264 3.91 12.90 -18.57
N VAL A 265 3.80 13.24 -19.86
CA VAL A 265 3.59 12.30 -20.96
C VAL A 265 4.82 12.18 -21.82
N TRP A 266 5.31 10.97 -21.95
CA TRP A 266 6.50 10.65 -22.72
C TRP A 266 6.18 9.71 -23.86
N SER A 267 7.01 9.70 -24.89
CA SER A 267 6.90 8.71 -25.94
C SER A 267 8.24 8.31 -26.55
N HIS A 268 8.26 7.13 -27.15
CA HIS A 268 9.44 6.54 -27.76
C HIS A 268 9.08 5.68 -28.97
N SER A 269 10.06 5.43 -29.84
CA SER A 269 9.89 4.48 -30.94
C SER A 269 9.78 3.05 -30.41
N THR A 270 8.83 2.28 -30.95
CA THR A 270 8.75 0.82 -30.69
C THR A 270 9.80 0.03 -31.46
N ALA A 271 10.39 0.60 -32.52
CA ALA A 271 11.36 -0.07 -33.38
C ALA A 271 12.82 0.27 -33.01
N LYS A 272 13.11 1.56 -32.79
CA LYS A 272 14.44 2.01 -32.36
C LYS A 272 14.42 2.24 -30.86
N LEU A 273 14.81 1.22 -30.09
CA LEU A 273 14.73 1.20 -28.62
C LEU A 273 15.86 1.97 -27.90
N SER A 274 16.90 2.36 -28.65
CA SER A 274 18.00 3.20 -28.17
C SER A 274 17.76 4.69 -28.44
N GLY A 275 18.19 5.57 -27.54
CA GLY A 275 18.04 7.02 -27.64
C GLY A 275 17.29 7.55 -26.42
N PRO A 276 17.01 8.86 -26.32
CA PRO A 276 16.22 9.40 -25.22
C PRO A 276 14.72 9.24 -25.46
N TRP A 277 13.93 9.16 -24.38
CA TRP A 277 12.49 9.41 -24.44
C TRP A 277 12.20 10.86 -24.85
N THR A 278 11.08 11.08 -25.54
CA THR A 278 10.61 12.43 -25.90
C THR A 278 9.52 12.83 -24.91
N LEU A 279 9.74 13.91 -24.14
CA LEU A 279 8.69 14.56 -23.37
C LEU A 279 7.70 15.22 -24.35
N GLU A 280 6.48 14.71 -24.41
CA GLU A 280 5.44 15.21 -25.30
C GLU A 280 4.61 16.31 -24.62
N PHE A 281 4.31 16.16 -23.34
CA PHE A 281 3.49 17.10 -22.59
C PHE A 281 3.78 17.02 -21.09
N ALA A 282 3.87 18.17 -20.44
CA ALA A 282 3.79 18.33 -19.01
C ALA A 282 3.00 19.63 -18.76
N PRO A 283 1.91 19.61 -17.98
CA PRO A 283 1.10 20.81 -17.75
C PRO A 283 1.88 21.92 -17.04
N ASN A 284 2.81 21.55 -16.15
CA ASN A 284 3.59 22.45 -15.30
C ASN A 284 5.09 22.11 -15.37
N PRO A 285 5.76 22.34 -16.53
CA PRO A 285 7.12 21.86 -16.77
C PRO A 285 8.18 22.49 -15.85
N ASP A 286 7.91 23.67 -15.28
CA ASP A 286 8.83 24.31 -14.32
C ASP A 286 9.00 23.51 -13.02
N TYR A 287 8.06 22.61 -12.70
CA TYR A 287 8.08 21.74 -11.53
C TYR A 287 8.74 20.38 -11.79
N LEU A 288 9.12 20.07 -13.04
CA LEU A 288 9.87 18.85 -13.34
C LEU A 288 11.31 18.96 -12.79
N PRO A 289 11.99 17.82 -12.55
CA PRO A 289 13.39 17.83 -12.11
C PRO A 289 14.29 18.72 -12.99
N GLY A 290 15.02 19.63 -12.35
CA GLY A 290 15.89 20.62 -13.01
C GLY A 290 15.17 21.89 -13.51
N GLY A 291 13.86 22.01 -13.31
CA GLY A 291 13.07 23.22 -13.53
C GLY A 291 13.24 24.25 -12.42
N ALA A 292 12.72 25.46 -12.64
CA ALA A 292 12.86 26.58 -11.70
C ALA A 292 12.04 26.41 -10.40
N LYS A 293 11.12 25.44 -10.36
CA LYS A 293 10.26 25.10 -9.23
C LYS A 293 10.36 23.61 -8.85
N ALA A 294 11.45 22.94 -9.24
CA ALA A 294 11.66 21.53 -8.90
C ALA A 294 11.70 21.30 -7.36
N ASP A 295 12.14 22.31 -6.62
CA ASP A 295 12.30 22.25 -5.15
C ASP A 295 11.00 22.63 -4.40
N ASP A 296 9.91 22.94 -5.13
CA ASP A 296 8.61 23.21 -4.53
C ASP A 296 8.04 21.94 -3.91
N GLU A 297 7.51 22.04 -2.69
CA GLU A 297 6.97 20.90 -1.94
C GLU A 297 5.84 20.17 -2.68
N SER A 298 5.11 20.87 -3.56
CA SER A 298 4.03 20.30 -4.36
C SER A 298 4.47 19.71 -5.70
N ALA A 299 5.75 19.82 -6.07
CA ALA A 299 6.25 19.49 -7.41
C ALA A 299 5.89 18.08 -7.89
N ALA A 300 5.89 17.10 -6.98
CA ALA A 300 5.52 15.71 -7.25
C ALA A 300 4.07 15.54 -7.79
N TYR A 301 3.18 16.49 -7.50
CA TYR A 301 1.77 16.43 -7.85
C TYR A 301 1.40 17.31 -9.05
N LYS A 302 2.35 18.06 -9.63
CA LYS A 302 2.04 19.08 -10.64
C LYS A 302 1.98 18.58 -12.08
N ASN A 303 2.37 17.32 -12.34
CA ASN A 303 2.50 16.79 -13.70
C ASN A 303 1.98 15.34 -13.84
N LEU A 304 1.11 14.88 -12.94
CA LEU A 304 0.63 13.50 -12.96
C LEU A 304 -0.22 13.24 -14.19
N THR A 305 0.10 12.15 -14.91
CA THR A 305 -0.70 11.65 -16.03
C THR A 305 -1.22 10.26 -15.70
N ASN A 306 -2.53 10.08 -15.81
CA ASN A 306 -3.21 8.82 -15.50
C ASN A 306 -3.17 7.87 -16.70
N ASP A 307 -3.62 8.35 -17.87
CA ASP A 307 -3.75 7.50 -19.05
C ASP A 307 -3.79 8.27 -20.39
N ILE A 308 -3.70 7.53 -21.50
CA ILE A 308 -3.60 8.04 -22.86
C ILE A 308 -4.53 7.24 -23.78
N ALA A 309 -5.51 7.92 -24.36
CA ALA A 309 -6.39 7.33 -25.37
C ALA A 309 -5.89 7.67 -26.79
N ILE A 310 -5.64 6.64 -27.61
CA ILE A 310 -5.20 6.78 -29.00
C ILE A 310 -6.36 6.38 -29.92
N ASP A 311 -6.82 7.31 -30.76
CA ASP A 311 -7.91 7.04 -31.70
C ASP A 311 -7.50 5.91 -32.69
N PRO A 312 -8.26 4.81 -32.76
CA PRO A 312 -7.96 3.68 -33.63
C PRO A 312 -8.10 4.00 -35.12
N LYS A 313 -8.88 5.05 -35.47
CA LYS A 313 -9.10 5.49 -36.85
C LYS A 313 -8.04 6.46 -37.33
N ASP A 314 -7.38 7.15 -36.40
CA ASP A 314 -6.29 8.09 -36.66
C ASP A 314 -5.32 8.15 -35.47
N PRO A 315 -4.22 7.38 -35.47
CA PRO A 315 -3.31 7.31 -34.33
C PRO A 315 -2.54 8.61 -34.05
N HIS A 316 -2.72 9.65 -34.88
CA HIS A 316 -2.23 11.00 -34.58
C HIS A 316 -3.18 11.78 -33.66
N LYS A 317 -4.43 11.35 -33.51
CA LYS A 317 -5.39 11.89 -32.55
C LYS A 317 -5.25 11.16 -31.24
N VAL A 318 -4.71 11.87 -30.26
CA VAL A 318 -4.45 11.37 -28.92
C VAL A 318 -5.16 12.29 -27.93
N VAL A 319 -5.79 11.69 -26.93
CA VAL A 319 -6.31 12.37 -25.74
C VAL A 319 -5.48 11.93 -24.54
N LEU A 320 -4.97 12.88 -23.78
CA LEU A 320 -4.26 12.66 -22.52
C LEU A 320 -5.25 12.90 -21.38
N ALA A 321 -5.31 11.99 -20.40
CA ALA A 321 -5.92 12.26 -19.11
C ALA A 321 -4.81 12.61 -18.11
N VAL A 322 -4.87 13.84 -17.62
CA VAL A 322 -3.80 14.44 -16.80
C VAL A 322 -4.47 15.00 -15.57
N GLY A 323 -4.17 14.44 -14.39
CA GLY A 323 -4.85 14.84 -13.16
C GLY A 323 -4.26 14.27 -11.89
N TRP A 324 -4.29 15.10 -10.85
CA TRP A 324 -4.06 14.72 -9.46
C TRP A 324 -5.39 14.36 -8.79
N ARG A 325 -5.45 13.26 -8.03
CA ARG A 325 -6.69 12.76 -7.41
C ARG A 325 -7.42 13.78 -6.54
N SER A 326 -6.70 14.66 -5.84
CA SER A 326 -7.29 15.68 -4.96
C SER A 326 -7.58 16.99 -5.68
N GLY A 327 -7.32 17.07 -6.99
CA GLY A 327 -7.62 18.23 -7.82
C GLY A 327 -6.46 19.24 -7.90
N ASP A 328 -6.29 19.82 -9.09
CA ASP A 328 -5.43 20.97 -9.35
C ASP A 328 -5.92 21.68 -10.61
N ASP A 329 -5.47 22.91 -10.87
CA ASP A 329 -5.95 23.73 -11.98
C ASP A 329 -5.70 23.10 -13.37
N TYR A 330 -4.70 22.22 -13.46
CA TYR A 330 -4.34 21.49 -14.68
C TYR A 330 -5.14 20.22 -14.92
N ASN A 331 -5.90 19.72 -13.95
CA ASN A 331 -6.65 18.49 -14.12
C ASN A 331 -7.56 18.57 -15.34
N GLY A 332 -7.52 17.58 -16.23
CA GLY A 332 -8.38 17.56 -17.41
C GLY A 332 -7.86 16.71 -18.57
N PHE A 333 -8.58 16.82 -19.69
CA PHE A 333 -8.27 16.13 -20.93
C PHE A 333 -7.54 17.05 -21.93
N TYR A 334 -6.51 16.54 -22.59
CA TYR A 334 -5.70 17.34 -23.52
C TYR A 334 -5.57 16.66 -24.89
N THR A 335 -5.60 17.45 -25.97
CA THR A 335 -5.35 16.96 -27.34
C THR A 335 -4.55 17.96 -28.16
N LYS A 336 -3.90 17.50 -29.24
CA LYS A 336 -3.12 18.39 -30.13
C LYS A 336 -4.04 19.15 -31.09
N VAL A 337 -4.02 20.47 -31.01
CA VAL A 337 -4.62 21.38 -31.99
C VAL A 337 -3.51 22.15 -32.70
N ARG A 338 -3.36 21.92 -34.02
CA ARG A 338 -2.31 22.54 -34.85
C ARG A 338 -0.89 22.35 -34.29
N GLY A 339 -0.64 21.19 -33.66
CA GLY A 339 0.66 20.82 -33.10
C GLY A 339 0.86 21.17 -31.62
N THR A 340 -0.05 21.94 -31.01
CA THR A 340 0.03 22.35 -29.60
C THR A 340 -0.97 21.57 -28.75
N TRP A 341 -0.53 21.05 -27.61
CA TRP A 341 -1.43 20.46 -26.62
C TRP A 341 -2.37 21.52 -26.06
N THR A 342 -3.67 21.26 -26.17
CA THR A 342 -4.74 22.17 -25.76
C THR A 342 -5.71 21.38 -24.89
N ARG A 343 -6.12 21.96 -23.77
CA ARG A 343 -7.15 21.38 -22.90
C ARG A 343 -8.49 21.34 -23.64
N ILE A 344 -9.19 20.22 -23.54
CA ILE A 344 -10.55 20.03 -24.03
C ILE A 344 -11.50 20.57 -22.97
N THR A 345 -12.32 21.56 -23.31
CA THR A 345 -13.23 22.24 -22.37
C THR A 345 -14.70 22.11 -22.73
N SER A 346 -15.02 21.40 -23.82
CA SER A 346 -16.38 21.15 -24.27
C SER A 346 -16.43 20.02 -25.29
N GLY A 347 -17.63 19.50 -25.57
CA GLY A 347 -17.87 18.48 -26.60
C GLY A 347 -17.65 17.04 -26.15
N MET A 348 -17.23 16.81 -24.91
CA MET A 348 -17.04 15.48 -24.33
C MET A 348 -18.34 14.79 -23.90
N GLY A 349 -19.50 15.45 -23.94
CA GLY A 349 -20.76 14.86 -23.48
C GLY A 349 -20.82 14.84 -21.94
N ASP A 350 -21.11 13.68 -21.35
CA ASP A 350 -21.28 13.53 -19.90
C ASP A 350 -19.95 13.39 -19.13
N LEU A 351 -18.84 13.07 -19.82
CA LEU A 351 -17.53 13.02 -19.17
C LEU A 351 -17.08 14.46 -18.85
N PRO A 352 -16.73 14.79 -17.60
CA PRO A 352 -16.42 16.16 -17.19
C PRO A 352 -15.15 16.68 -17.88
N THR A 353 -14.97 18.00 -17.83
CA THR A 353 -13.80 18.66 -18.45
C THR A 353 -13.21 19.78 -17.59
N ASP A 354 -13.94 20.21 -16.56
CA ASP A 354 -13.46 21.04 -15.48
C ASP A 354 -12.50 20.25 -14.57
N ALA A 355 -11.72 20.98 -13.77
CA ALA A 355 -10.64 20.41 -12.98
C ALA A 355 -11.13 19.63 -11.75
N GLU A 356 -12.32 19.96 -11.26
CA GLU A 356 -12.92 19.38 -10.06
C GLU A 356 -13.61 18.04 -10.38
N GLY A 357 -14.05 17.85 -11.61
CA GLY A 357 -14.65 16.62 -12.11
C GLY A 357 -13.67 15.57 -12.65
N VAL A 358 -12.42 15.94 -12.99
CA VAL A 358 -11.45 15.02 -13.60
C VAL A 358 -10.32 14.69 -12.62
N GLY A 359 -10.17 13.43 -12.25
CA GLY A 359 -9.11 12.95 -11.35
C GLY A 359 -8.35 11.79 -11.96
N ASN A 360 -8.38 10.63 -11.31
CA ASN A 360 -7.73 9.42 -11.83
C ASN A 360 -8.58 8.75 -12.92
N VAL A 361 -8.14 8.82 -14.18
CA VAL A 361 -8.89 8.28 -15.33
C VAL A 361 -8.22 7.05 -15.92
N THR A 362 -8.99 6.00 -16.19
CA THR A 362 -8.57 4.83 -16.98
C THR A 362 -9.42 4.66 -18.23
N PHE A 363 -8.78 4.52 -19.40
CA PHE A 363 -9.43 4.26 -20.67
C PHE A 363 -9.34 2.79 -21.10
N ALA A 364 -10.38 2.33 -21.81
CA ALA A 364 -10.35 1.07 -22.55
C ALA A 364 -11.01 1.22 -23.91
N ARG A 365 -10.51 0.48 -24.91
CA ARG A 365 -11.09 0.48 -26.26
C ARG A 365 -11.52 -0.91 -26.67
N SER A 366 -12.62 -0.97 -27.39
CA SER A 366 -13.01 -2.17 -28.14
C SER A 366 -11.97 -2.51 -29.21
N ALA A 367 -11.74 -3.81 -29.45
CA ALA A 367 -10.78 -4.27 -30.45
C ALA A 367 -11.15 -3.85 -31.88
N ASP A 368 -12.44 -3.72 -32.17
CA ASP A 368 -12.94 -3.25 -33.48
C ASP A 368 -12.91 -1.72 -33.64
N GLY A 369 -12.55 -0.98 -32.59
CA GLY A 369 -12.51 0.49 -32.57
C GLY A 369 -13.87 1.17 -32.66
N SER A 370 -14.97 0.43 -32.45
CA SER A 370 -16.34 0.98 -32.49
C SER A 370 -16.71 1.76 -31.24
N ARG A 371 -16.05 1.46 -30.12
CA ARG A 371 -16.34 2.02 -28.79
C ARG A 371 -15.09 2.30 -27.98
N TYR A 372 -15.20 3.32 -27.15
CA TYR A 372 -14.29 3.66 -26.08
C TYR A 372 -15.04 3.68 -24.75
N TYR A 373 -14.36 3.31 -23.67
CA TYR A 373 -14.86 3.34 -22.31
C TYR A 373 -13.86 4.10 -21.42
N ALA A 374 -14.37 4.70 -20.36
CA ALA A 374 -13.57 5.37 -19.34
C ALA A 374 -14.15 5.10 -17.94
N ILE A 375 -13.28 5.01 -16.94
CA ILE A 375 -13.60 5.20 -15.52
C ILE A 375 -12.93 6.51 -15.10
N ASP A 376 -13.64 7.35 -14.35
CA ASP A 376 -13.12 8.60 -13.82
C ASP A 376 -13.43 8.71 -12.32
N GLN A 377 -12.42 9.09 -11.56
CA GLN A 377 -12.55 9.52 -10.17
C GLN A 377 -12.65 11.05 -10.13
N SER A 378 -13.57 11.61 -9.35
CA SER A 378 -13.71 13.07 -9.23
C SER A 378 -13.06 13.60 -7.95
N PRO A 379 -12.18 14.61 -8.05
CA PRO A 379 -11.72 15.38 -6.90
C PRO A 379 -12.84 16.02 -6.07
N GLU A 380 -13.89 16.53 -6.71
CA GLU A 380 -15.08 17.07 -6.03
C GLU A 380 -15.76 15.98 -5.19
N GLN A 381 -16.02 14.81 -5.78
CA GLN A 381 -16.62 13.67 -5.05
C GLN A 381 -15.71 13.24 -3.90
N LEU A 382 -14.39 13.12 -4.13
CA LEU A 382 -13.42 12.80 -3.08
C LEU A 382 -13.41 13.81 -1.93
N ASN A 383 -13.78 15.08 -2.15
CA ASN A 383 -13.79 16.09 -1.10
C ASN A 383 -15.16 16.30 -0.45
N THR A 384 -16.25 15.94 -1.12
CA THR A 384 -17.61 16.35 -0.73
C THR A 384 -18.60 15.20 -0.55
N ASN A 385 -18.31 14.02 -1.09
CA ASN A 385 -19.22 12.87 -1.03
C ASN A 385 -18.72 11.83 -0.01
N PRO A 386 -19.55 11.49 1.01
CA PRO A 386 -19.21 10.46 1.99
C PRO A 386 -19.19 9.06 1.40
N ASP A 387 -20.00 8.81 0.38
CA ASP A 387 -20.28 7.46 -0.07
C ASP A 387 -19.26 6.97 -1.11
N SER A 388 -18.71 7.86 -1.95
CA SER A 388 -17.87 7.46 -3.08
C SER A 388 -17.05 8.63 -3.63
N ALA A 389 -15.89 8.33 -4.22
CA ALA A 389 -15.09 9.27 -5.00
C ALA A 389 -15.30 9.12 -6.53
N LEU A 390 -16.13 8.16 -6.94
CA LEU A 390 -16.36 7.83 -8.35
C LEU A 390 -17.24 8.87 -9.05
N GLU A 391 -16.71 9.42 -10.13
CA GLU A 391 -17.50 10.26 -11.03
C GLU A 391 -18.40 9.40 -11.92
N GLY A 392 -17.85 8.31 -12.46
CA GLY A 392 -18.64 7.27 -13.10
C GLY A 392 -17.86 6.41 -14.08
N VAL A 393 -18.60 5.49 -14.70
CA VAL A 393 -18.17 4.73 -15.87
C VAL A 393 -18.84 5.33 -17.10
N PHE A 394 -18.09 5.54 -18.17
CA PHE A 394 -18.53 6.26 -19.36
C PHE A 394 -18.27 5.45 -20.63
N VAL A 395 -19.07 5.71 -21.67
CA VAL A 395 -18.88 5.15 -23.01
C VAL A 395 -18.94 6.23 -24.10
N SER A 396 -17.99 6.19 -25.03
CA SER A 396 -18.07 6.86 -26.33
C SER A 396 -18.46 5.83 -27.38
N ALA A 397 -19.74 5.85 -27.77
CA ALA A 397 -20.31 4.90 -28.73
C ALA A 397 -19.85 5.14 -30.18
N THR A 398 -19.09 6.20 -30.43
CA THR A 398 -18.48 6.50 -31.74
C THR A 398 -17.09 5.90 -31.91
N GLY A 399 -16.50 5.42 -30.81
CA GLY A 399 -15.10 4.99 -30.74
C GLY A 399 -14.11 6.16 -30.76
N SER A 400 -14.59 7.41 -30.70
CA SER A 400 -13.72 8.59 -30.60
C SER A 400 -13.38 8.88 -29.14
N PRO A 401 -12.09 9.03 -28.77
CA PRO A 401 -11.72 9.44 -27.41
C PRO A 401 -12.12 10.89 -27.08
N THR A 402 -12.39 11.72 -28.09
CA THR A 402 -12.92 13.09 -27.89
C THR A 402 -14.45 13.13 -27.76
N GLY A 403 -15.10 11.98 -27.57
CA GLY A 403 -16.54 11.87 -27.33
C GLY A 403 -17.45 11.97 -28.57
N PRO A 404 -18.76 12.25 -28.38
CA PRO A 404 -19.39 12.46 -27.07
C PRO A 404 -19.41 11.19 -26.23
N TRP A 405 -19.23 11.36 -24.92
CA TRP A 405 -19.31 10.33 -23.90
C TRP A 405 -20.68 10.34 -23.21
N THR A 406 -21.12 9.18 -22.75
CA THR A 406 -22.35 9.01 -21.97
C THR A 406 -22.03 8.27 -20.67
N LYS A 407 -22.50 8.77 -19.53
CA LYS A 407 -22.37 8.09 -18.23
C LYS A 407 -23.28 6.85 -18.23
N ILE A 408 -22.70 5.68 -17.95
CA ILE A 408 -23.39 4.38 -17.97
C ILE A 408 -23.46 3.70 -16.60
N ALA A 409 -22.71 4.19 -15.62
CA ALA A 409 -22.86 3.83 -14.21
C ALA A 409 -22.27 4.91 -13.31
N ASP A 410 -22.87 5.06 -12.13
CA ASP A 410 -22.31 5.71 -10.95
C ASP A 410 -22.22 4.68 -9.81
N HIS A 411 -21.75 5.10 -8.63
CA HIS A 411 -21.63 4.20 -7.47
C HIS A 411 -22.94 3.53 -7.07
N LYS A 412 -24.10 4.19 -7.26
CA LYS A 412 -25.43 3.61 -6.92
C LYS A 412 -25.85 2.55 -7.91
N ALA A 413 -25.60 2.78 -9.20
CA ALA A 413 -25.85 1.81 -10.24
C ALA A 413 -24.98 0.55 -10.07
N LEU A 414 -23.71 0.74 -9.66
CA LEU A 414 -22.80 -0.36 -9.34
C LEU A 414 -23.22 -1.11 -8.07
N ALA A 415 -23.58 -0.38 -7.00
CA ALA A 415 -24.08 -0.98 -5.76
C ALA A 415 -25.31 -1.85 -6.00
N ALA A 416 -26.26 -1.36 -6.81
CA ALA A 416 -27.46 -2.09 -7.20
C ALA A 416 -27.18 -3.35 -8.06
N GLY A 417 -25.95 -3.50 -8.57
CA GLY A 417 -25.48 -4.67 -9.33
C GLY A 417 -25.14 -5.89 -8.46
N GLY A 418 -25.48 -5.89 -7.18
CA GLY A 418 -25.17 -6.98 -6.24
C GLY A 418 -23.86 -6.79 -5.46
N SER A 419 -23.42 -5.54 -5.31
CA SER A 419 -22.23 -5.20 -4.52
C SER A 419 -22.34 -5.65 -3.06
N ALA A 420 -21.19 -5.91 -2.43
CA ALA A 420 -21.09 -6.04 -0.98
C ALA A 420 -21.02 -4.68 -0.25
N LEU A 421 -20.74 -3.59 -0.99
CA LEU A 421 -20.58 -2.23 -0.49
C LEU A 421 -21.89 -1.45 -0.70
N THR A 422 -22.83 -1.58 0.23
CA THR A 422 -24.15 -0.96 0.10
C THR A 422 -24.48 0.05 1.19
N GLU A 423 -23.59 0.22 2.16
CA GLU A 423 -23.82 1.09 3.31
C GLU A 423 -23.40 2.54 3.01
N PRO A 424 -24.13 3.55 3.54
CA PRO A 424 -23.68 4.93 3.51
C PRO A 424 -22.28 5.08 4.11
N GLY A 425 -21.48 6.01 3.57
CA GLY A 425 -20.10 6.26 3.99
C GLY A 425 -19.06 5.32 3.38
N TYR A 426 -19.47 4.23 2.71
CA TYR A 426 -18.55 3.33 1.99
C TYR A 426 -19.27 2.53 0.88
N MET A 427 -19.36 3.13 -0.32
CA MET A 427 -19.99 2.56 -1.52
C MET A 427 -18.97 2.41 -2.67
N PRO A 428 -19.31 1.71 -3.78
CA PRO A 428 -18.35 1.42 -4.85
C PRO A 428 -17.65 2.66 -5.38
N GLY A 429 -16.34 2.57 -5.54
CA GLY A 429 -15.47 3.62 -6.04
C GLY A 429 -15.16 4.72 -5.02
N ILE A 430 -15.31 4.46 -3.72
CA ILE A 430 -14.77 5.29 -2.64
C ILE A 430 -13.23 5.42 -2.74
N GLN A 431 -12.58 4.38 -3.25
CA GLN A 431 -11.15 4.32 -3.54
C GLN A 431 -10.84 4.37 -5.04
N ALA A 432 -11.74 4.90 -5.89
CA ALA A 432 -11.51 4.99 -7.35
C ALA A 432 -10.22 5.76 -7.75
N TRP A 433 -9.63 6.52 -6.82
CA TRP A 433 -8.33 7.16 -7.00
C TRP A 433 -7.14 6.18 -6.90
N TYR A 434 -7.32 5.07 -6.17
CA TYR A 434 -6.30 4.09 -5.79
C TYR A 434 -6.40 2.80 -6.60
N ASN A 435 -7.59 2.20 -6.68
CA ASN A 435 -7.84 0.94 -7.37
C ASN A 435 -8.76 1.16 -8.59
N GLN A 436 -8.21 0.99 -9.79
CA GLN A 436 -9.05 0.92 -10.98
C GLN A 436 -8.43 0.11 -12.11
N PHE A 437 -9.29 -0.61 -12.82
CA PHE A 437 -9.00 -1.08 -14.16
C PHE A 437 -10.23 -1.00 -15.05
N LEU A 438 -10.01 -0.99 -16.38
CA LEU A 438 -11.08 -1.14 -17.35
C LEU A 438 -10.61 -1.98 -18.54
N THR A 439 -11.41 -2.95 -18.96
CA THR A 439 -11.12 -3.75 -20.16
C THR A 439 -12.39 -4.10 -20.94
N VAL A 440 -12.25 -4.28 -22.25
CA VAL A 440 -13.33 -4.64 -23.16
C VAL A 440 -13.03 -6.00 -23.75
N ASP A 441 -14.04 -6.88 -23.81
CA ASP A 441 -13.94 -8.16 -24.50
C ASP A 441 -13.51 -7.93 -25.97
N PRO A 442 -12.39 -8.53 -26.42
CA PRO A 442 -11.93 -8.38 -27.80
C PRO A 442 -12.92 -8.88 -28.86
N SER A 443 -13.88 -9.72 -28.47
CA SER A 443 -14.90 -10.32 -29.35
C SER A 443 -16.27 -9.64 -29.30
N ASP A 444 -16.55 -8.84 -28.27
CA ASP A 444 -17.80 -8.10 -28.14
C ASP A 444 -17.56 -6.70 -27.57
N PRO A 445 -17.72 -5.63 -28.36
CA PRO A 445 -17.46 -4.26 -27.92
C PRO A 445 -18.42 -3.77 -26.83
N LYS A 446 -19.48 -4.51 -26.49
CA LYS A 446 -20.44 -4.19 -25.41
C LYS A 446 -20.20 -4.98 -24.12
N HIS A 447 -19.30 -5.96 -24.14
CA HIS A 447 -18.96 -6.75 -22.97
C HIS A 447 -17.72 -6.15 -22.30
N VAL A 448 -17.87 -5.63 -21.09
CA VAL A 448 -16.88 -4.79 -20.42
C VAL A 448 -16.76 -5.22 -18.96
N TYR A 449 -15.54 -5.18 -18.46
CA TYR A 449 -15.22 -5.33 -17.04
C TYR A 449 -14.59 -4.06 -16.50
N ALA A 450 -15.07 -3.62 -15.35
CA ALA A 450 -14.53 -2.51 -14.58
C ALA A 450 -14.09 -3.04 -13.21
N GLY A 451 -12.88 -2.68 -12.79
CA GLY A 451 -12.38 -2.95 -11.45
C GLY A 451 -12.34 -1.66 -10.64
N LEU A 452 -12.79 -1.73 -9.39
CA LEU A 452 -12.63 -0.73 -8.33
C LEU A 452 -12.18 -1.50 -7.08
N GLU A 453 -12.88 -1.39 -5.95
CA GLU A 453 -12.73 -2.31 -4.82
C GLU A 453 -13.25 -3.72 -5.21
N GLU A 454 -14.25 -3.77 -6.09
CA GLU A 454 -14.90 -4.97 -6.62
C GLU A 454 -14.68 -5.15 -8.13
N VAL A 455 -14.99 -6.34 -8.67
CA VAL A 455 -15.04 -6.58 -10.12
C VAL A 455 -16.48 -6.47 -10.61
N PHE A 456 -16.74 -5.52 -11.52
CA PHE A 456 -18.04 -5.34 -12.17
C PHE A 456 -18.02 -5.80 -13.63
N GLU A 457 -19.11 -6.42 -14.09
CA GLU A 457 -19.31 -6.89 -15.47
C GLU A 457 -20.58 -6.26 -16.07
N THR A 458 -20.49 -5.82 -17.33
CA THR A 458 -21.66 -5.54 -18.17
C THR A 458 -21.55 -6.28 -19.49
N ARG A 459 -22.63 -6.94 -19.92
CA ARG A 459 -22.73 -7.64 -21.22
C ARG A 459 -23.52 -6.87 -22.28
N ASN A 460 -23.96 -5.66 -21.97
CA ASN A 460 -24.87 -4.88 -22.83
C ASN A 460 -24.44 -3.42 -22.99
N GLY A 461 -23.16 -3.14 -22.76
CA GLY A 461 -22.57 -1.81 -22.95
C GLY A 461 -22.97 -0.82 -21.86
N GLY A 462 -23.23 -1.32 -20.65
CA GLY A 462 -23.50 -0.50 -19.46
C GLY A 462 -24.98 -0.26 -19.14
N THR A 463 -25.91 -0.98 -19.78
CA THR A 463 -27.35 -0.86 -19.42
C THR A 463 -27.66 -1.56 -18.10
N THR A 464 -26.97 -2.67 -17.83
CA THR A 464 -27.02 -3.37 -16.54
C THR A 464 -25.61 -3.79 -16.14
N TRP A 465 -25.37 -3.87 -14.83
CA TRP A 465 -24.11 -4.26 -14.23
C TRP A 465 -24.32 -5.37 -13.20
N SER A 466 -23.28 -6.17 -13.01
CA SER A 466 -23.21 -7.24 -12.01
C SER A 466 -21.87 -7.15 -11.27
N ALA A 467 -21.89 -7.16 -9.94
CA ALA A 467 -20.69 -7.26 -9.10
C ALA A 467 -20.19 -8.70 -9.10
N VAL A 468 -19.52 -9.10 -10.18
CA VAL A 468 -19.14 -10.49 -10.39
C VAL A 468 -18.03 -10.98 -9.48
N GLY A 469 -17.24 -10.08 -8.92
CA GLY A 469 -16.34 -10.33 -7.79
C GLY A 469 -16.67 -9.33 -6.69
N PRO A 470 -17.64 -9.61 -5.81
CA PRO A 470 -17.96 -8.70 -4.70
C PRO A 470 -16.79 -8.62 -3.71
N TYR A 471 -16.74 -7.55 -2.92
CA TYR A 471 -15.65 -7.22 -1.98
C TYR A 471 -15.34 -8.40 -1.04
N TRP A 472 -16.40 -9.09 -0.61
CA TRP A 472 -16.37 -10.33 0.14
C TRP A 472 -17.68 -11.09 -0.03
N ASN A 473 -17.79 -12.24 0.63
CA ASN A 473 -19.02 -12.99 0.75
C ASN A 473 -19.85 -12.65 2.02
N PHE A 474 -19.32 -11.85 2.95
CA PHE A 474 -20.03 -11.55 4.21
C PHE A 474 -21.38 -10.89 3.97
N GLY A 475 -22.36 -11.23 4.81
CA GLY A 475 -23.72 -10.68 4.74
C GLY A 475 -24.62 -11.29 3.66
N PHE A 476 -24.07 -11.97 2.64
CA PHE A 476 -24.90 -12.59 1.60
C PHE A 476 -25.65 -13.83 2.10
N PRO A 477 -26.87 -14.12 1.60
CA PRO A 477 -27.66 -15.27 2.05
C PRO A 477 -27.00 -16.63 1.87
N CYS A 478 -26.07 -16.77 0.91
CA CYS A 478 -25.31 -18.01 0.71
C CYS A 478 -24.20 -18.21 1.73
N TRP A 479 -23.79 -17.14 2.42
CA TRP A 479 -22.63 -17.18 3.29
C TRP A 479 -23.00 -17.72 4.66
N SER A 480 -22.09 -18.52 5.19
CA SER A 480 -22.11 -18.95 6.58
C SER A 480 -20.69 -19.13 7.04
N ILE A 481 -20.37 -18.68 8.25
CA ILE A 481 -19.09 -18.98 8.87
C ILE A 481 -19.01 -20.45 9.35
N ASP A 482 -20.17 -21.11 9.58
CA ASP A 482 -20.26 -22.56 9.83
C ASP A 482 -19.86 -23.33 8.56
N PRO A 483 -18.70 -24.02 8.55
CA PRO A 483 -18.21 -24.72 7.36
C PRO A 483 -19.19 -25.76 6.82
N SER A 484 -20.05 -26.34 7.66
CA SER A 484 -21.06 -27.31 7.23
C SER A 484 -22.26 -26.68 6.52
N ARG A 485 -22.46 -25.38 6.71
CA ARG A 485 -23.53 -24.56 6.11
C ARG A 485 -23.01 -23.60 5.06
N GLN A 486 -21.71 -23.61 4.78
CA GLN A 486 -21.17 -23.18 3.49
C GLN A 486 -21.69 -24.17 2.44
N THR A 487 -22.99 -24.07 2.16
CA THR A 487 -23.59 -24.70 0.99
C THR A 487 -22.78 -24.16 -0.19
N GLY A 488 -22.37 -25.01 -1.13
CA GLY A 488 -21.51 -24.61 -2.25
C GLY A 488 -22.10 -23.55 -3.21
N ALA A 489 -23.08 -22.76 -2.76
CA ALA A 489 -23.66 -21.59 -3.36
C ALA A 489 -22.86 -20.29 -3.13
N CYS A 490 -22.06 -20.18 -2.05
CA CYS A 490 -21.16 -19.04 -1.88
C CYS A 490 -19.82 -19.38 -2.54
N HIS A 491 -19.70 -18.95 -3.79
CA HIS A 491 -18.54 -19.21 -4.62
C HIS A 491 -17.34 -18.36 -4.18
N GLN A 492 -16.15 -18.78 -4.60
CA GLN A 492 -14.95 -17.97 -4.40
C GLN A 492 -15.17 -16.61 -5.07
N THR A 493 -14.82 -15.53 -4.38
CA THR A 493 -14.73 -14.19 -4.96
C THR A 493 -13.26 -13.81 -5.17
N THR A 494 -13.01 -12.62 -5.68
CA THR A 494 -11.68 -12.00 -5.74
C THR A 494 -11.39 -11.33 -4.40
N HIS A 495 -10.11 -11.24 -4.03
CA HIS A 495 -9.72 -10.29 -2.97
C HIS A 495 -10.10 -8.86 -3.40
N PRO A 496 -10.47 -7.97 -2.47
CA PRO A 496 -10.75 -6.57 -2.78
C PRO A 496 -9.54 -5.84 -3.39
N ASP A 497 -9.84 -4.66 -3.96
CA ASP A 497 -8.91 -3.65 -4.48
C ASP A 497 -8.23 -4.06 -5.79
N GLN A 498 -8.92 -3.76 -6.90
CA GLN A 498 -8.57 -4.21 -8.24
C GLN A 498 -7.67 -3.22 -8.98
N HIS A 499 -6.46 -3.63 -9.34
CA HIS A 499 -5.45 -2.78 -9.99
C HIS A 499 -5.11 -3.21 -11.42
N GLY A 500 -5.00 -4.51 -11.66
CA GLY A 500 -4.51 -5.06 -12.92
C GLY A 500 -5.56 -5.88 -13.66
N VAL A 501 -5.57 -5.82 -15.00
CA VAL A 501 -6.45 -6.67 -15.81
C VAL A 501 -5.79 -7.11 -17.11
N ALA A 502 -6.08 -8.34 -17.54
CA ALA A 502 -5.72 -8.83 -18.86
C ALA A 502 -6.78 -9.79 -19.40
N ILE A 503 -6.89 -9.86 -20.73
CA ILE A 503 -7.63 -10.90 -21.43
C ILE A 503 -6.63 -11.68 -22.29
N GLY A 504 -6.66 -13.00 -22.21
CA GLY A 504 -5.82 -13.89 -23.01
C GLY A 504 -6.51 -15.23 -23.25
N ARG A 505 -5.83 -16.14 -23.95
CA ARG A 505 -6.38 -17.47 -24.25
C ARG A 505 -5.54 -18.57 -23.65
N TYR A 506 -6.21 -19.61 -23.15
CA TYR A 506 -5.56 -20.82 -22.65
C TYR A 506 -6.40 -22.04 -23.05
N HIS A 507 -5.77 -23.01 -23.71
CA HIS A 507 -6.42 -24.18 -24.34
C HIS A 507 -7.62 -23.80 -25.21
N GLY A 508 -7.48 -22.73 -26.00
CA GLY A 508 -8.50 -22.28 -26.95
C GLY A 508 -9.67 -21.49 -26.34
N ARG A 509 -9.76 -21.38 -25.01
CA ARG A 509 -10.77 -20.57 -24.30
C ARG A 509 -10.22 -19.20 -23.91
N SER A 510 -11.05 -18.16 -23.98
CA SER A 510 -10.71 -16.81 -23.51
C SER A 510 -10.96 -16.67 -22.01
N TRP A 511 -10.02 -16.02 -21.32
CA TRP A 511 -10.04 -15.83 -19.87
C TRP A 511 -9.87 -14.36 -19.55
N LEU A 512 -10.60 -13.91 -18.52
CA LEU A 512 -10.33 -12.68 -17.81
C LEU A 512 -9.36 -13.01 -16.67
N TYR A 513 -8.31 -12.20 -16.55
CA TYR A 513 -7.36 -12.22 -15.45
C TYR A 513 -7.44 -10.88 -14.72
N VAL A 514 -7.58 -10.92 -13.41
CA VAL A 514 -7.57 -9.72 -12.56
C VAL A 514 -6.45 -9.82 -11.54
N GLY A 515 -5.81 -8.69 -11.27
CA GLY A 515 -4.79 -8.49 -10.25
C GLY A 515 -5.31 -7.49 -9.22
N ASN A 516 -5.15 -7.82 -7.94
CA ASN A 516 -5.63 -7.06 -6.80
C ASN A 516 -4.67 -7.18 -5.61
N ASP A 517 -5.04 -6.61 -4.46
CA ASP A 517 -4.23 -6.61 -3.23
C ASP A 517 -3.97 -8.02 -2.67
N GLY A 518 -4.81 -8.98 -3.03
CA GLY A 518 -4.63 -10.39 -2.68
C GLY A 518 -3.95 -11.24 -3.75
N GLY A 519 -3.55 -10.70 -4.90
CA GLY A 519 -2.86 -11.47 -5.94
C GLY A 519 -3.58 -11.55 -7.28
N ALA A 520 -3.48 -12.71 -7.95
CA ALA A 520 -4.03 -12.92 -9.28
C ALA A 520 -5.18 -13.93 -9.27
N TYR A 521 -6.25 -13.59 -9.98
CA TYR A 521 -7.45 -14.43 -10.13
C TYR A 521 -7.83 -14.55 -11.60
N ARG A 522 -8.53 -15.62 -11.96
CA ARG A 522 -9.10 -15.77 -13.31
C ARG A 522 -10.51 -16.29 -13.29
N ARG A 523 -11.23 -15.97 -14.37
CA ARG A 523 -12.48 -16.62 -14.75
C ARG A 523 -12.65 -16.65 -16.26
N PRO A 524 -13.53 -17.51 -16.81
CA PRO A 524 -13.86 -17.46 -18.22
C PRO A 524 -14.51 -16.13 -18.60
N LEU A 525 -14.23 -15.67 -19.82
CA LEU A 525 -14.90 -14.47 -20.35
C LEU A 525 -16.40 -14.73 -20.59
N ASP A 526 -16.76 -15.96 -20.97
CA ASP A 526 -18.13 -16.45 -21.06
C ASP A 526 -18.61 -17.12 -19.76
N GLY A 527 -18.22 -16.53 -18.62
CA GLY A 527 -18.46 -17.09 -17.30
C GLY A 527 -19.91 -17.05 -16.84
N THR A 528 -20.23 -17.87 -15.84
CA THR A 528 -21.56 -17.97 -15.22
C THR A 528 -21.66 -17.12 -13.97
N GLN A 529 -22.89 -16.67 -13.68
CA GLN A 529 -23.24 -15.91 -12.49
C GLN A 529 -24.40 -16.60 -11.76
N ASP A 530 -24.52 -16.37 -10.46
CA ASP A 530 -25.67 -16.80 -9.66
C ASP A 530 -26.86 -15.82 -9.81
N ALA A 531 -27.90 -16.00 -8.99
CA ALA A 531 -29.10 -15.18 -9.05
C ALA A 531 -28.89 -13.73 -8.57
N SER A 532 -27.82 -13.46 -7.81
CA SER A 532 -27.43 -12.15 -7.32
C SER A 532 -26.48 -11.43 -8.27
N GLY A 533 -26.01 -12.09 -9.32
CA GLY A 533 -25.04 -11.56 -10.29
C GLY A 533 -23.59 -11.84 -9.92
N HIS A 534 -23.32 -12.64 -8.88
CA HIS A 534 -21.97 -13.01 -8.46
C HIS A 534 -21.43 -14.12 -9.34
N ALA A 535 -20.15 -14.07 -9.74
CA ALA A 535 -19.58 -15.13 -10.55
C ALA A 535 -19.44 -16.43 -9.74
N THR A 536 -19.64 -17.55 -10.43
CA THR A 536 -19.56 -18.89 -9.82
C THR A 536 -18.28 -19.65 -10.17
N ASP A 537 -17.36 -18.99 -10.89
CA ASP A 537 -16.26 -19.61 -11.62
C ASP A 537 -14.89 -18.91 -11.45
N TRP A 538 -14.75 -18.04 -10.44
CA TRP A 538 -13.45 -17.51 -10.05
C TRP A 538 -12.50 -18.62 -9.59
N THR A 539 -11.22 -18.44 -9.87
CA THR A 539 -10.15 -19.30 -9.41
C THR A 539 -8.95 -18.44 -9.02
N SER A 540 -8.45 -18.61 -7.79
CA SER A 540 -7.20 -18.01 -7.37
C SER A 540 -6.01 -18.66 -8.11
N LEU A 541 -5.04 -17.85 -8.51
CA LEU A 541 -3.80 -18.27 -9.17
C LEU A 541 -2.58 -18.26 -8.24
N ASN A 542 -2.83 -18.05 -6.94
CA ASN A 542 -1.83 -17.84 -5.90
C ASN A 542 -1.44 -19.18 -5.27
N ASP A 543 -0.73 -20.01 -6.02
CA ASP A 543 -0.45 -21.40 -5.67
C ASP A 543 0.81 -21.62 -4.81
N GLY A 544 1.40 -20.54 -4.28
CA GLY A 544 2.65 -20.55 -3.51
C GLY A 544 3.94 -20.59 -4.35
N THR A 545 3.84 -20.63 -5.69
CA THR A 545 5.01 -20.45 -6.57
C THR A 545 5.29 -18.99 -6.92
N ILE A 546 4.33 -18.11 -6.60
CA ILE A 546 4.48 -16.66 -6.51
C ILE A 546 4.37 -16.28 -5.04
N ASP A 547 5.24 -15.38 -4.60
CA ASP A 547 5.14 -14.74 -3.29
C ASP A 547 5.54 -13.28 -3.46
N THR A 548 4.54 -12.43 -3.35
CA THR A 548 4.66 -10.97 -3.44
C THR A 548 4.10 -10.30 -2.20
N LEU A 549 4.03 -11.03 -1.09
CA LEU A 549 3.52 -10.53 0.17
C LEU A 549 4.37 -9.38 0.70
N GLN A 550 3.70 -8.29 1.07
CA GLN A 550 4.26 -7.04 1.55
C GLN A 550 4.34 -7.03 3.07
N TYR A 551 5.39 -7.66 3.62
CA TYR A 551 5.58 -7.75 5.07
C TYR A 551 6.09 -6.45 5.68
N TYR A 552 5.44 -6.01 6.75
CA TYR A 552 5.92 -4.96 7.64
C TYR A 552 6.85 -5.50 8.74
N SER A 553 6.52 -6.69 9.25
CA SER A 553 7.19 -7.26 10.42
C SER A 553 7.30 -8.79 10.34
N VAL A 554 8.12 -9.39 11.20
CA VAL A 554 8.24 -10.84 11.37
C VAL A 554 8.41 -11.24 12.85
N GLY A 555 7.54 -12.13 13.29
CA GLY A 555 7.57 -12.79 14.59
C GLY A 555 8.08 -14.22 14.49
N VAL A 556 8.85 -14.67 15.50
CA VAL A 556 9.44 -16.03 15.53
C VAL A 556 9.39 -16.59 16.95
N GLY A 557 8.65 -17.68 17.14
CA GLY A 557 8.53 -18.38 18.42
C GLY A 557 8.59 -19.90 18.28
N LYS A 558 8.78 -20.62 19.38
CA LYS A 558 8.71 -22.09 19.38
C LYS A 558 7.27 -22.56 19.21
N ASP A 559 7.00 -23.43 18.26
CA ASP A 559 5.69 -24.11 18.21
C ASP A 559 5.70 -25.29 19.20
N ARG A 560 5.01 -25.11 20.33
CA ARG A 560 4.98 -26.11 21.41
C ARG A 560 4.13 -27.33 21.07
N ASP A 561 3.11 -27.16 20.24
CA ASP A 561 2.14 -28.23 19.96
C ASP A 561 2.62 -29.11 18.81
N ASN A 562 3.25 -28.51 17.79
CA ASN A 562 3.69 -29.24 16.59
C ASN A 562 5.20 -29.49 16.56
N GLY A 563 5.98 -28.85 17.42
CA GLY A 563 7.44 -28.83 17.33
C GLY A 563 7.94 -27.89 16.22
N GLY A 564 9.20 -27.45 16.33
CA GLY A 564 9.77 -26.47 15.40
C GLY A 564 9.45 -25.02 15.80
N LEU A 565 9.11 -24.18 14.83
CA LEU A 565 8.85 -22.75 15.00
C LEU A 565 7.47 -22.38 14.47
N ALA A 566 6.83 -21.40 15.11
CA ALA A 566 5.77 -20.60 14.52
C ALA A 566 6.40 -19.30 14.00
N ILE A 567 6.13 -19.00 12.74
CA ILE A 567 6.55 -17.76 12.07
C ILE A 567 5.29 -16.96 11.80
N THR A 568 5.25 -15.72 12.24
CA THR A 568 4.17 -14.77 11.94
C THR A 568 4.73 -13.57 11.20
N GLY A 569 3.88 -12.82 10.53
CA GLY A 569 4.27 -11.51 10.03
C GLY A 569 3.06 -10.72 9.58
N GLY A 570 3.06 -9.43 9.94
CA GLY A 570 2.06 -8.47 9.50
C GLY A 570 2.28 -8.10 8.04
N LEU A 571 1.18 -7.99 7.30
CA LEU A 571 1.10 -7.71 5.88
C LEU A 571 0.21 -6.51 5.59
N GLN A 572 0.58 -5.77 4.55
CA GLN A 572 -0.32 -4.83 3.87
C GLN A 572 -1.51 -5.59 3.25
N ASP A 573 -2.74 -5.17 3.55
CA ASP A 573 -4.05 -5.64 3.02
C ASP A 573 -4.37 -7.14 3.20
N ASN A 574 -3.42 -7.93 3.73
CA ASN A 574 -3.46 -9.39 3.75
C ASN A 574 -3.35 -9.97 5.19
N GLY A 575 -3.50 -9.11 6.19
CA GLY A 575 -3.63 -9.43 7.60
C GLY A 575 -2.32 -9.83 8.26
N GLN A 576 -2.40 -10.73 9.22
CA GLN A 576 -1.22 -11.39 9.75
C GLN A 576 -1.17 -12.84 9.27
N SER A 577 -0.09 -13.17 8.57
CA SER A 577 0.20 -14.55 8.21
C SER A 577 0.74 -15.32 9.41
N ILE A 578 0.44 -16.63 9.46
CA ILE A 578 1.05 -17.57 10.38
C ILE A 578 1.44 -18.87 9.66
N LEU A 579 2.67 -19.32 9.93
CA LEU A 579 3.22 -20.60 9.49
C LEU A 579 3.68 -21.39 10.72
N ARG A 580 2.95 -22.46 11.05
CA ARG A 580 3.25 -23.30 12.23
C ARG A 580 4.21 -24.45 11.90
N GLY A 581 4.63 -25.16 12.95
CA GLY A 581 5.46 -26.34 12.82
C GLY A 581 4.83 -27.36 11.86
N HIS A 582 5.59 -27.75 10.83
CA HIS A 582 5.17 -28.71 9.78
C HIS A 582 4.08 -28.25 8.82
N ASP A 583 3.57 -27.02 8.93
CA ASP A 583 2.62 -26.47 7.97
C ASP A 583 3.22 -26.43 6.55
N ARG A 584 2.35 -26.66 5.57
CA ARG A 584 2.65 -26.55 4.13
C ARG A 584 1.88 -25.45 3.43
N VAL A 585 0.95 -24.83 4.16
CA VAL A 585 0.10 -23.73 3.76
C VAL A 585 0.07 -22.78 4.96
N MET A 586 0.30 -21.50 4.71
CA MET A 586 0.17 -20.45 5.72
C MET A 586 -1.30 -20.14 5.92
N GLY A 587 -1.69 -19.79 7.15
CA GLY A 587 -3.04 -19.30 7.46
C GLY A 587 -3.03 -17.83 7.85
N SER A 588 -4.20 -17.20 7.85
CA SER A 588 -4.38 -15.80 8.27
C SER A 588 -4.99 -15.79 9.66
N ASN A 589 -4.21 -15.46 10.69
CA ASN A 589 -4.70 -15.50 12.06
C ASN A 589 -5.34 -14.17 12.52
N PHE A 590 -5.13 -13.11 11.76
CA PHE A 590 -5.82 -11.83 11.86
C PHE A 590 -6.01 -11.28 10.43
N GLY A 591 -7.15 -10.65 10.14
CA GLY A 591 -7.49 -10.12 8.80
C GLY A 591 -7.30 -8.61 8.66
N GLY A 592 -7.50 -8.10 7.43
CA GLY A 592 -7.36 -6.67 7.05
C GLY A 592 -5.89 -6.27 6.93
N ASP A 593 -5.45 -5.13 7.43
CA ASP A 593 -4.02 -4.82 7.58
C ASP A 593 -3.37 -5.55 8.76
N GLY A 594 -2.05 -5.74 8.70
CA GLY A 594 -1.28 -6.08 9.88
C GLY A 594 0.10 -5.47 9.85
N ALA A 595 0.41 -4.59 10.79
CA ALA A 595 1.69 -3.92 10.86
C ALA A 595 2.68 -4.62 11.81
N ASP A 596 3.00 -4.06 12.97
CA ASP A 596 4.05 -4.62 13.84
C ASP A 596 3.56 -5.87 14.60
N THR A 597 4.43 -6.86 14.79
CA THR A 597 4.10 -8.12 15.50
C THR A 597 5.08 -8.45 16.63
N LEU A 598 4.54 -8.82 17.78
CA LEU A 598 5.27 -9.47 18.87
C LEU A 598 4.88 -10.94 18.93
N THR A 599 5.89 -11.81 19.01
CA THR A 599 5.69 -13.25 19.16
C THR A 599 6.62 -13.77 20.25
N ASP A 600 6.07 -14.52 21.19
CA ASP A 600 6.82 -15.05 22.33
C ASP A 600 7.86 -16.07 21.84
N PRO A 601 9.17 -15.82 22.05
CA PRO A 601 10.22 -16.74 21.63
C PRO A 601 10.10 -18.14 22.26
N GLN A 602 9.45 -18.25 23.42
CA GLN A 602 9.26 -19.49 24.15
C GLN A 602 7.95 -20.21 23.79
N ASN A 603 6.94 -19.50 23.27
CA ASN A 603 5.66 -20.04 22.86
C ASN A 603 5.09 -19.24 21.68
N GLY A 604 5.38 -19.63 20.44
CA GLY A 604 5.00 -18.86 19.26
C GLY A 604 3.49 -18.73 18.99
N CYS A 605 2.63 -19.35 19.82
CA CYS A 605 1.18 -19.11 19.82
C CYS A 605 0.73 -17.98 20.74
N ASN A 606 1.64 -17.38 21.50
CA ASN A 606 1.44 -16.11 22.16
C ASN A 606 1.88 -15.01 21.20
N ILE A 607 0.91 -14.26 20.67
CA ILE A 607 1.13 -13.27 19.61
C ILE A 607 0.39 -11.98 19.99
N ALA A 608 1.02 -10.84 19.77
CA ALA A 608 0.38 -9.53 19.73
C ALA A 608 0.61 -8.95 18.34
N GLN A 609 -0.46 -8.50 17.70
CA GLN A 609 -0.43 -7.90 16.37
C GLN A 609 -1.00 -6.50 16.48
N GLU A 610 -0.30 -5.54 15.91
CA GLU A 610 -0.84 -4.23 15.63
C GLU A 610 -1.52 -4.27 14.25
N TYR A 611 -2.78 -3.84 14.19
CA TYR A 611 -3.55 -3.70 12.95
C TYR A 611 -3.05 -2.46 12.22
N VAL A 612 -3.52 -1.28 12.65
CA VAL A 612 -2.99 0.06 12.35
C VAL A 612 -3.30 1.00 13.53
N TYR A 613 -2.62 2.15 13.64
CA TYR A 613 -2.86 3.16 14.69
C TYR A 613 -2.79 2.65 16.12
N LEU A 614 -1.89 1.70 16.43
CA LEU A 614 -1.85 1.02 17.73
C LEU A 614 -3.12 0.22 18.07
N ALA A 615 -3.93 -0.16 17.09
CA ALA A 615 -4.98 -1.16 17.30
C ALA A 615 -4.32 -2.53 17.57
N VAL A 616 -4.00 -2.82 18.83
CA VAL A 616 -3.29 -4.05 19.22
C VAL A 616 -4.27 -5.15 19.59
N GLN A 617 -4.14 -6.31 18.93
CA GLN A 617 -4.82 -7.55 19.26
C GLN A 617 -3.85 -8.59 19.84
N VAL A 618 -4.29 -9.35 20.84
CA VAL A 618 -3.49 -10.39 21.49
C VAL A 618 -4.18 -11.74 21.44
N THR A 619 -3.42 -12.79 21.14
CA THR A 619 -3.84 -14.18 21.26
C THR A 619 -2.81 -15.02 22.02
N GLN A 620 -3.27 -16.09 22.67
CA GLN A 620 -2.42 -17.05 23.40
C GLN A 620 -2.53 -18.48 22.87
N ASN A 621 -3.20 -18.67 21.73
CA ASN A 621 -3.41 -19.97 21.11
C ASN A 621 -3.23 -19.94 19.58
N CYS A 622 -2.44 -18.98 19.07
CA CYS A 622 -2.28 -18.71 17.64
C CYS A 622 -3.55 -18.15 16.95
N ALA A 623 -4.51 -17.61 17.69
CA ALA A 623 -5.88 -17.28 17.24
C ALA A 623 -6.59 -18.46 16.57
N ARG A 624 -6.25 -19.68 17.02
CA ARG A 624 -6.84 -20.91 16.49
C ARG A 624 -8.14 -21.21 17.21
N ASN A 625 -9.20 -21.43 16.46
CA ASN A 625 -10.47 -21.95 16.97
C ASN A 625 -10.76 -23.34 16.38
N ASP A 626 -11.91 -23.91 16.75
CA ASP A 626 -12.36 -25.22 16.26
C ASP A 626 -13.17 -25.13 14.95
N GLY A 627 -13.21 -23.95 14.33
CA GLY A 627 -14.01 -23.65 13.14
C GLY A 627 -15.51 -23.54 13.42
N SER A 628 -15.96 -23.65 14.69
CA SER A 628 -17.35 -23.45 15.05
C SER A 628 -17.65 -21.96 15.26
N TRP A 629 -18.78 -21.50 14.71
CA TRP A 629 -19.21 -20.14 14.93
C TRP A 629 -19.60 -19.89 16.38
N THR A 630 -19.20 -18.74 16.88
CA THR A 630 -19.73 -18.21 18.13
C THR A 630 -19.88 -16.69 18.05
N THR A 631 -21.06 -16.21 18.44
CA THR A 631 -21.32 -14.80 18.73
C THR A 631 -20.89 -14.40 20.13
N ASP A 632 -20.61 -15.39 20.96
CA ASP A 632 -20.26 -15.22 22.36
C ASP A 632 -18.82 -14.69 22.44
N PRO A 633 -18.60 -13.42 22.78
CA PRO A 633 -17.26 -12.83 22.86
C PRO A 633 -16.40 -13.50 23.93
N SER A 634 -17.01 -14.23 24.89
CA SER A 634 -16.25 -14.99 25.90
C SER A 634 -15.46 -16.17 25.31
N LYS A 635 -15.74 -16.53 24.05
CA LYS A 635 -15.03 -17.58 23.31
C LYS A 635 -14.05 -17.02 22.26
N ALA A 636 -13.89 -15.70 22.17
CA ALA A 636 -12.91 -15.09 21.30
C ALA A 636 -11.51 -15.64 21.61
N THR A 637 -10.76 -15.91 20.56
CA THR A 637 -9.38 -16.40 20.64
C THR A 637 -8.35 -15.28 20.56
N SER A 638 -8.85 -14.07 20.29
CA SER A 638 -8.11 -12.81 20.24
C SER A 638 -8.81 -11.75 21.09
N TYR A 639 -8.03 -10.81 21.63
CA TYR A 639 -8.52 -9.71 22.48
C TYR A 639 -7.92 -8.39 22.04
N ASN A 640 -8.74 -7.35 21.89
CA ASN A 640 -8.27 -5.99 21.69
C ASN A 640 -7.72 -5.44 23.02
N VAL A 641 -6.50 -4.94 22.98
CA VAL A 641 -5.79 -4.32 24.10
C VAL A 641 -5.11 -3.02 23.69
N ALA A 642 -5.67 -2.30 22.71
CA ALA A 642 -5.12 -1.07 22.16
C ALA A 642 -4.84 -0.03 23.27
N PRO A 643 -3.65 0.62 23.28
CA PRO A 643 -3.37 1.77 24.13
C PRO A 643 -4.31 2.96 23.82
N PRO A 644 -4.48 3.92 24.75
CA PRO A 644 -5.37 5.06 24.56
C PRO A 644 -5.12 5.92 23.30
N ASP A 645 -3.89 6.03 22.79
CA ASP A 645 -3.59 6.79 21.57
C ASP A 645 -4.28 6.23 20.31
N ASN A 646 -4.73 4.97 20.34
CA ASN A 646 -5.50 4.38 19.26
C ASN A 646 -6.85 5.09 19.05
N ALA A 647 -7.43 5.68 20.10
CA ALA A 647 -8.71 6.35 20.02
C ALA A 647 -8.62 7.84 19.64
N THR A 648 -7.40 8.37 19.47
CA THR A 648 -7.16 9.80 19.20
C THR A 648 -6.41 10.05 17.90
N SER A 649 -6.13 9.00 17.11
CA SER A 649 -5.31 9.08 15.88
C SER A 649 -3.94 9.73 16.13
N GLU A 650 -3.43 9.65 17.37
CA GLU A 650 -2.13 10.22 17.75
C GLU A 650 -0.99 9.21 17.55
N ALA A 651 -1.31 8.02 17.05
CA ALA A 651 -0.35 7.02 16.58
C ALA A 651 -0.26 7.06 15.05
N ARG A 652 0.85 6.56 14.50
CA ARG A 652 1.00 6.43 13.05
C ARG A 652 0.22 5.21 12.54
N PHE A 653 -0.13 5.20 11.25
CA PHE A 653 -0.76 4.05 10.58
C PHE A 653 -0.03 2.73 10.88
N VAL A 654 1.29 2.64 10.64
CA VAL A 654 2.15 1.56 11.14
C VAL A 654 2.85 2.04 12.41
N ALA A 655 2.28 1.73 13.57
CA ALA A 655 2.82 2.19 14.84
C ALA A 655 3.87 1.23 15.43
N PRO A 656 4.99 1.74 15.97
CA PRO A 656 6.06 0.88 16.46
C PRO A 656 5.67 0.20 17.78
N LEU A 657 5.83 -1.13 17.82
CA LEU A 657 5.55 -1.98 18.98
C LEU A 657 6.74 -2.93 19.22
N ALA A 658 7.34 -2.86 20.41
CA ALA A 658 8.50 -3.66 20.79
C ALA A 658 8.32 -4.33 22.16
N ALA A 659 9.00 -5.46 22.37
CA ALA A 659 9.21 -6.01 23.70
C ALA A 659 10.61 -5.63 24.21
N ASP A 660 10.77 -5.49 25.52
CA ASP A 660 12.11 -5.37 26.11
C ASP A 660 12.91 -6.65 25.82
N THR A 661 14.10 -6.47 25.27
CA THR A 661 14.95 -7.60 24.84
C THR A 661 15.51 -8.43 26.00
N ALA A 662 15.53 -7.89 27.22
CA ALA A 662 15.88 -8.59 28.46
C ALA A 662 14.65 -9.09 29.23
N ASP A 663 13.48 -8.47 29.08
CA ASP A 663 12.20 -8.91 29.63
C ASP A 663 11.06 -8.92 28.59
N GLY A 664 10.80 -10.09 28.00
CA GLY A 664 9.77 -10.25 26.98
C GLY A 664 8.31 -10.05 27.46
N ALA A 665 8.08 -9.88 28.77
CA ALA A 665 6.76 -9.54 29.31
C ALA A 665 6.49 -8.02 29.29
N THR A 666 7.53 -7.19 29.28
CA THR A 666 7.39 -5.74 29.13
C THR A 666 7.29 -5.38 27.66
N TRP A 667 6.21 -4.71 27.28
CA TRP A 667 6.04 -4.16 25.93
C TRP A 667 6.00 -2.64 25.95
N ILE A 668 6.52 -2.06 24.87
CA ILE A 668 6.62 -0.64 24.62
C ILE A 668 5.90 -0.38 23.30
N ALA A 669 4.92 0.51 23.32
CA ALA A 669 4.21 0.99 22.15
C ALA A 669 4.44 2.50 21.99
N GLY A 670 4.58 2.97 20.76
CA GLY A 670 4.81 4.40 20.47
C GLY A 670 3.68 5.01 19.65
N GLY A 671 3.04 6.04 20.19
CA GLY A 671 2.20 7.01 19.48
C GLY A 671 2.76 8.41 19.71
N ARG A 672 1.92 9.40 20.04
CA ARG A 672 2.37 10.64 20.69
C ARG A 672 2.94 10.33 22.07
N HIS A 673 2.38 9.36 22.76
CA HIS A 673 2.90 8.90 24.02
C HIS A 673 3.70 7.60 23.86
N VAL A 674 4.63 7.41 24.77
CA VAL A 674 5.28 6.12 24.97
C VAL A 674 4.47 5.36 26.02
N TRP A 675 3.94 4.21 25.62
CA TRP A 675 3.11 3.34 26.45
C TRP A 675 3.88 2.10 26.88
N VAL A 676 3.74 1.71 28.14
CA VAL A 676 4.35 0.50 28.70
C VAL A 676 3.31 -0.38 29.37
N GLN A 677 3.38 -1.68 29.12
CA GLN A 677 2.66 -2.71 29.88
C GLN A 677 3.64 -3.81 30.31
N THR A 678 3.32 -4.55 31.38
CA THR A 678 4.19 -5.60 31.94
C THR A 678 3.51 -6.96 32.13
N HIS A 679 2.29 -7.12 31.61
CA HIS A 679 1.54 -8.37 31.67
C HIS A 679 1.91 -9.35 30.56
N GLY A 680 2.71 -8.89 29.58
CA GLY A 680 2.99 -9.61 28.35
C GLY A 680 1.69 -10.06 27.68
N TYR A 681 1.67 -11.29 27.17
CA TYR A 681 0.49 -11.84 26.49
C TYR A 681 -0.70 -12.14 27.43
N ALA A 682 -0.55 -11.92 28.74
CA ALA A 682 -1.65 -12.01 29.70
C ALA A 682 -2.47 -10.71 29.80
N ILE A 683 -2.07 -9.63 29.11
CA ILE A 683 -2.85 -8.39 29.01
C ILE A 683 -4.27 -8.67 28.48
N ARG A 684 -5.26 -7.93 29.00
CA ARG A 684 -6.68 -8.08 28.68
C ARG A 684 -7.39 -6.76 28.42
N SER A 685 -6.77 -5.62 28.68
CA SER A 685 -7.41 -4.32 28.48
C SER A 685 -6.40 -3.25 28.07
N GLY A 686 -6.85 -2.33 27.22
CA GLY A 686 -6.11 -1.10 26.89
C GLY A 686 -5.77 -0.24 28.12
N THR A 687 -6.54 -0.36 29.20
CA THR A 687 -6.28 0.35 30.47
C THR A 687 -5.07 -0.17 31.24
N GLU A 688 -4.51 -1.31 30.85
CA GLU A 688 -3.31 -1.88 31.48
C GLU A 688 -2.01 -1.29 30.91
N TRP A 689 -2.12 -0.47 29.85
CA TRP A 689 -1.03 0.37 29.39
C TRP A 689 -0.86 1.59 30.28
N LYS A 690 0.39 1.88 30.63
CA LYS A 690 0.80 3.07 31.36
C LYS A 690 1.49 4.02 30.39
N ASN A 691 0.99 5.26 30.30
CA ASN A 691 1.75 6.34 29.68
C ASN A 691 2.98 6.64 30.56
N VAL A 692 4.18 6.45 30.01
CA VAL A 692 5.44 6.71 30.70
C VAL A 692 6.12 7.98 30.22
N HIS A 693 5.74 8.51 29.06
CA HIS A 693 6.26 9.74 28.49
C HIS A 693 5.33 10.30 27.41
N ASP A 694 5.22 11.63 27.35
CA ASP A 694 4.55 12.36 26.28
C ASP A 694 5.63 12.99 25.39
N LEU A 695 5.69 12.60 24.11
CA LEU A 695 6.65 13.15 23.15
C LEU A 695 6.33 14.62 22.81
N GLY A 696 5.09 15.04 23.01
CA GLY A 696 4.57 16.37 22.74
C GLY A 696 3.57 16.40 21.58
N ALA A 697 2.62 17.33 21.62
CA ALA A 697 1.62 17.51 20.57
C ALA A 697 2.25 17.68 19.18
N GLY A 698 1.65 17.03 18.17
CA GLY A 698 2.13 17.04 16.79
C GLY A 698 3.38 16.19 16.54
N ARG A 699 3.82 15.39 17.53
CA ARG A 699 4.90 14.42 17.37
C ARG A 699 4.34 13.00 17.47
N ALA A 700 4.85 12.11 16.63
CA ALA A 700 4.53 10.70 16.66
C ALA A 700 5.81 9.87 16.71
N ALA A 701 5.78 8.76 17.46
CA ALA A 701 6.89 7.83 17.52
C ALA A 701 7.11 7.13 16.18
N THR A 702 8.35 7.11 15.70
CA THR A 702 8.76 6.42 14.47
C THR A 702 9.44 5.08 14.75
N ALA A 703 9.99 4.91 15.95
CA ALA A 703 10.55 3.66 16.43
C ALA A 703 10.61 3.62 17.95
N VAL A 704 10.40 2.44 18.53
CA VAL A 704 10.66 2.17 19.94
C VAL A 704 11.56 0.95 20.10
N ALA A 705 12.45 0.98 21.08
CA ALA A 705 13.25 -0.18 21.47
C ALA A 705 13.58 -0.13 22.96
N ALA A 706 13.66 -1.29 23.59
CA ALA A 706 14.00 -1.40 25.00
C ALA A 706 14.93 -2.57 25.31
N SER A 707 15.76 -2.37 26.33
CA SER A 707 16.59 -3.41 26.92
C SER A 707 16.84 -3.12 28.38
N ASN A 708 16.57 -4.11 29.23
CA ASN A 708 16.85 -4.07 30.67
C ASN A 708 16.24 -2.80 31.32
N GLY A 709 14.99 -2.50 30.95
CA GLY A 709 14.18 -1.40 31.47
C GLY A 709 14.50 -0.03 30.92
N ARG A 710 15.53 0.12 30.07
CA ARG A 710 15.85 1.39 29.39
C ARG A 710 15.18 1.43 28.02
N VAL A 711 14.48 2.51 27.75
CA VAL A 711 13.65 2.71 26.56
C VAL A 711 14.20 3.85 25.70
N TYR A 712 14.25 3.62 24.39
CA TYR A 712 14.56 4.60 23.36
C TYR A 712 13.33 4.76 22.47
N ALA A 713 12.89 6.00 22.28
CA ALA A 713 11.80 6.35 21.37
C ALA A 713 12.30 7.42 20.38
N ALA A 714 12.31 7.09 19.08
CA ALA A 714 12.51 8.08 18.03
C ALA A 714 11.16 8.69 17.70
N TRP A 715 11.16 9.97 17.34
CA TRP A 715 9.95 10.68 16.96
C TRP A 715 10.21 11.66 15.83
N CYS A 716 9.15 11.97 15.08
CA CYS A 716 9.11 13.10 14.16
C CYS A 716 7.89 14.00 14.46
N GLY A 717 7.91 15.25 14.01
CA GLY A 717 6.77 16.15 14.22
C GLY A 717 7.02 17.62 13.81
N PRO A 718 6.33 18.15 12.78
CA PRO A 718 5.60 17.37 11.76
C PRO A 718 6.49 16.34 11.09
N CYS A 719 5.90 15.22 10.67
CA CYS A 719 6.64 14.10 10.10
C CYS A 719 6.88 14.22 8.59
N ASN A 720 6.55 15.36 7.99
CA ASN A 720 6.52 15.56 6.55
C ASN A 720 7.47 16.67 6.06
N ASN A 721 7.49 16.90 4.76
CA ASN A 721 8.39 17.87 4.11
C ASN A 721 7.97 19.33 4.28
N GLN A 722 6.76 19.61 4.80
CA GLN A 722 6.26 20.98 5.06
C GLN A 722 6.86 21.57 6.36
N GLY A 723 7.48 20.72 7.19
CA GLY A 723 8.12 21.11 8.43
C GLY A 723 8.65 19.88 9.15
N PHE A 724 9.82 19.39 8.77
CA PHE A 724 10.37 18.18 9.36
C PHE A 724 11.20 18.48 10.61
N ALA A 725 10.75 17.99 11.77
CA ALA A 725 11.58 17.86 12.96
C ALA A 725 11.59 16.42 13.44
N ARG A 726 12.69 16.06 14.12
CA ARG A 726 12.88 14.73 14.67
C ARG A 726 13.70 14.77 15.94
N GLY A 727 13.54 13.75 16.77
CA GLY A 727 14.29 13.61 18.00
C GLY A 727 14.36 12.18 18.50
N ILE A 728 15.05 12.03 19.63
CA ILE A 728 15.15 10.76 20.35
C ILE A 728 14.88 11.08 21.82
N ALA A 729 13.84 10.51 22.37
CA ALA A 729 13.56 10.53 23.79
C ALA A 729 14.11 9.23 24.43
N VAL A 730 14.73 9.36 25.60
CA VAL A 730 15.28 8.23 26.35
C VAL A 730 14.84 8.31 27.80
N GLY A 731 14.40 7.18 28.35
CA GLY A 731 14.01 7.06 29.75
C GLY A 731 13.94 5.60 30.18
N ASN A 732 13.23 5.35 31.28
CA ASN A 732 13.02 4.01 31.81
C ASN A 732 11.54 3.59 31.67
N GLU A 733 11.32 2.28 31.63
CA GLU A 733 9.99 1.65 31.53
C GLU A 733 9.06 1.99 32.72
N ASP A 734 9.63 2.40 33.86
CA ASP A 734 8.86 2.82 35.03
C ASP A 734 8.35 4.27 34.94
N GLY A 735 8.74 5.02 33.90
CA GLY A 735 8.42 6.43 33.69
C GLY A 735 9.44 7.40 34.27
N THR A 736 10.57 6.94 34.78
CA THR A 736 11.63 7.80 35.29
C THR A 736 12.68 8.13 34.23
N GLY A 737 13.41 9.23 34.44
CA GLY A 737 14.61 9.55 33.65
C GLY A 737 14.36 10.00 32.20
N TRP A 738 13.11 10.18 31.78
CA TRP A 738 12.76 10.64 30.44
C TRP A 738 13.29 12.04 30.12
N HIS A 739 13.96 12.17 28.99
CA HIS A 739 14.41 13.44 28.41
C HIS A 739 14.65 13.27 26.91
N ASP A 740 14.51 14.36 26.15
CA ASP A 740 15.00 14.42 24.78
C ASP A 740 16.54 14.46 24.78
N LEU A 741 17.16 13.65 23.92
CA LEU A 741 18.60 13.71 23.68
C LEU A 741 18.95 14.99 22.93
N THR A 742 19.98 15.69 23.39
CA THR A 742 20.62 16.75 22.61
C THR A 742 21.42 16.12 21.49
N LEU A 743 20.85 16.12 20.29
CA LEU A 743 21.52 15.61 19.10
C LEU A 743 22.70 16.52 18.71
N PRO A 744 23.81 15.97 18.18
CA PRO A 744 25.01 16.74 17.89
C PRO A 744 24.75 17.93 16.95
N THR A 745 25.18 19.13 17.34
CA THR A 745 25.01 20.37 16.57
C THR A 745 25.92 20.44 15.34
N ASP A 746 26.92 19.55 15.25
CA ASP A 746 27.76 19.35 14.07
C ASP A 746 27.06 18.53 12.96
N ALA A 747 25.78 18.20 13.17
CA ALA A 747 24.96 17.39 12.27
C ALA A 747 25.50 15.96 12.07
N THR A 748 26.24 15.41 13.05
CA THR A 748 26.66 14.00 13.02
C THR A 748 25.46 13.07 12.82
N ILE A 749 24.34 13.29 13.53
CA ILE A 749 23.08 12.64 13.17
C ILE A 749 22.35 13.57 12.18
N PRO A 750 22.06 13.13 10.95
CA PRO A 750 21.40 13.94 9.94
C PRO A 750 19.93 14.21 10.28
N ASN A 751 19.39 15.37 9.92
CA ASN A 751 17.97 15.71 10.04
C ASN A 751 17.13 14.95 9.01
N ARG A 752 17.04 13.63 9.16
CA ARG A 752 16.26 12.69 8.33
C ARG A 752 15.46 11.75 9.22
N TYR A 753 14.51 11.01 8.64
CA TYR A 753 13.66 10.07 9.37
C TYR A 753 14.47 9.00 10.11
N LEU A 754 14.17 8.81 11.40
CA LEU A 754 14.81 7.82 12.26
C LEU A 754 13.95 6.56 12.30
N SER A 755 14.41 5.49 11.67
CA SER A 755 13.59 4.31 11.39
C SER A 755 13.70 3.19 12.42
N GLY A 756 14.76 3.16 13.23
CA GLY A 756 14.91 2.07 14.19
C GLY A 756 16.15 2.12 15.06
N PHE A 757 16.12 1.32 16.13
CA PHE A 757 17.24 1.12 17.04
C PHE A 757 17.60 -0.36 17.16
N ALA A 758 18.89 -0.64 17.34
CA ALA A 758 19.35 -1.89 17.93
C ALA A 758 20.03 -1.58 19.27
N VAL A 759 19.38 -1.93 20.38
CA VAL A 759 19.95 -1.79 21.72
C VAL A 759 20.70 -3.07 22.08
N ASP A 760 21.92 -2.95 22.58
CA ASP A 760 22.73 -4.11 22.98
C ASP A 760 22.16 -4.73 24.27
N PRO A 761 21.72 -6.00 24.25
CA PRO A 761 21.13 -6.65 25.42
C PRO A 761 22.11 -6.82 26.59
N ARG A 762 23.42 -6.66 26.36
CA ARG A 762 24.47 -6.75 27.38
C ARG A 762 24.80 -5.38 27.99
N ASN A 763 24.44 -4.30 27.33
CA ASN A 763 24.71 -2.94 27.76
C ASN A 763 23.71 -1.99 27.11
N ALA A 764 22.65 -1.63 27.84
CA ALA A 764 21.60 -0.74 27.31
C ALA A 764 22.09 0.67 26.92
N ASN A 765 23.32 1.07 27.28
CA ASN A 765 23.94 2.31 26.81
C ASN A 765 24.63 2.17 25.43
N HIS A 766 24.79 0.96 24.92
CA HIS A 766 25.31 0.70 23.58
C HIS A 766 24.12 0.53 22.62
N VAL A 767 23.94 1.50 21.72
CA VAL A 767 22.79 1.57 20.82
C VAL A 767 23.25 1.91 19.40
N ILE A 768 22.65 1.22 18.43
CA ILE A 768 22.78 1.52 17.00
C ILE A 768 21.50 2.18 16.54
N LEU A 769 21.63 3.25 15.76
CA LEU A 769 20.54 3.98 15.13
C LEU A 769 20.56 3.76 13.62
N ALA A 770 19.42 3.39 13.07
CA ALA A 770 19.13 3.35 11.64
C ALA A 770 18.44 4.66 11.20
N VAL A 771 18.91 5.23 10.10
CA VAL A 771 18.36 6.46 9.49
C VAL A 771 17.89 6.17 8.07
N ASN A 772 16.66 6.56 7.78
CA ASN A 772 16.00 6.36 6.49
C ASN A 772 16.26 7.53 5.52
N GLY A 773 15.73 7.42 4.30
CA GLY A 773 15.93 8.37 3.20
C GLY A 773 17.31 8.25 2.55
N PHE A 774 17.52 8.98 1.45
CA PHE A 774 18.85 9.14 0.88
C PHE A 774 19.63 10.27 1.57
N SER A 775 20.96 10.24 1.48
CA SER A 775 21.78 11.31 2.05
C SER A 775 21.64 12.61 1.27
N ARG A 776 22.28 13.68 1.75
CA ARG A 776 22.37 14.96 1.04
C ARG A 776 22.98 14.90 -0.36
N HIS A 777 23.52 13.75 -0.77
CA HIS A 777 23.94 13.53 -2.15
C HIS A 777 22.75 13.52 -3.11
N TRP A 778 21.60 13.01 -2.66
CA TRP A 778 20.37 12.87 -3.45
C TRP A 778 19.17 13.59 -2.85
N THR A 779 19.19 13.89 -1.55
CA THR A 779 18.07 14.55 -0.86
C THR A 779 18.42 16.01 -0.60
N GLU A 780 17.58 16.89 -1.14
CA GLU A 780 17.62 18.31 -0.85
C GLU A 780 16.87 18.59 0.47
N GLY A 781 17.30 19.58 1.24
CA GLY A 781 16.65 19.94 2.50
C GLY A 781 17.63 20.26 3.65
N PRO A 782 17.25 21.15 4.59
CA PRO A 782 18.13 21.55 5.69
C PRO A 782 18.54 20.37 6.58
N GLY A 783 19.85 20.13 6.65
CA GLY A 783 20.40 19.14 7.57
C GLY A 783 20.31 17.68 7.10
N ALA A 784 19.93 17.38 5.84
CA ALA A 784 19.86 16.01 5.31
C ALA A 784 21.13 15.17 5.54
N GLY A 785 22.30 15.83 5.66
CA GLY A 785 23.54 15.24 6.16
C GLY A 785 24.04 14.02 5.37
N VAL A 786 24.93 13.22 5.98
CA VAL A 786 25.50 12.00 5.38
C VAL A 786 25.42 10.84 6.38
N GLY A 787 25.54 9.61 5.87
CA GLY A 787 25.54 8.38 6.68
C GLY A 787 24.14 7.91 7.09
N HIS A 788 23.96 6.60 7.23
CA HIS A 788 22.68 5.93 7.51
C HIS A 788 22.67 5.09 8.80
N VAL A 789 23.85 4.79 9.35
CA VAL A 789 23.97 3.94 10.55
C VAL A 789 24.92 4.59 11.54
N PHE A 790 24.44 4.79 12.77
CA PHE A 790 25.17 5.51 13.82
C PHE A 790 25.26 4.67 15.09
N GLU A 791 26.38 4.75 15.79
CA GLU A 791 26.66 3.99 17.02
C GLU A 791 26.91 4.95 18.19
N SER A 792 26.24 4.69 19.31
CA SER A 792 26.51 5.33 20.60
C SER A 792 26.88 4.27 21.64
N LYS A 793 27.81 4.60 22.53
CA LYS A 793 28.27 3.72 23.63
C LYS A 793 27.98 4.27 25.02
N ASP A 794 27.34 5.44 25.08
CA ASP A 794 27.08 6.23 26.29
C ASP A 794 25.60 6.64 26.38
N GLY A 795 24.74 5.79 25.85
CA GLY A 795 23.28 5.91 25.94
C GLY A 795 22.68 7.00 25.07
N GLY A 796 23.39 7.44 24.03
CA GLY A 796 22.97 8.47 23.08
C GLY A 796 23.58 9.85 23.32
N THR A 797 24.51 9.98 24.27
CA THR A 797 25.17 11.27 24.56
C THR A 797 26.13 11.67 23.44
N THR A 798 26.88 10.70 22.91
CA THR A 798 27.71 10.88 21.70
C THR A 798 27.39 9.82 20.67
N TRP A 799 27.53 10.20 19.39
CA TRP A 799 27.24 9.34 18.25
C TRP A 799 28.41 9.33 17.28
N LYS A 800 28.60 8.19 16.61
CA LYS A 800 29.58 8.00 15.55
C LYS A 800 28.91 7.45 14.31
N ASP A 801 29.11 8.10 13.17
CA ASP A 801 28.76 7.52 11.87
C ASP A 801 29.62 6.28 11.59
N ILE A 802 28.97 5.14 11.37
CA ILE A 802 29.58 3.85 11.05
C ILE A 802 29.15 3.32 9.67
N SER A 803 28.59 4.18 8.83
CA SER A 803 28.13 3.84 7.48
C SER A 803 29.29 3.42 6.58
N THR A 804 30.46 4.06 6.67
CA THR A 804 31.71 3.68 5.97
C THR A 804 31.54 3.35 4.47
N THR A 805 31.41 2.08 4.12
CA THR A 805 31.28 1.51 2.76
C THR A 805 29.85 1.11 2.42
N LEU A 806 28.90 1.39 3.30
CA LEU A 806 27.47 1.19 3.08
C LEU A 806 27.02 2.05 1.89
N PRO A 807 26.26 1.49 0.93
CA PRO A 807 25.63 2.26 -0.14
C PRO A 807 24.78 3.40 0.42
N ASP A 808 24.65 4.48 -0.33
CA ASP A 808 23.69 5.53 0.00
C ASP A 808 22.27 5.03 -0.30
N VAL A 809 21.65 4.37 0.67
CA VAL A 809 20.35 3.71 0.53
C VAL A 809 19.55 3.89 1.82
N PRO A 810 18.23 4.17 1.73
CA PRO A 810 17.35 4.19 2.88
C PRO A 810 17.51 2.94 3.75
N THR A 811 17.73 3.15 5.05
CA THR A 811 17.90 2.09 6.03
C THR A 811 16.66 2.00 6.92
N ASN A 812 16.05 0.82 6.97
CA ASN A 812 14.76 0.59 7.63
C ASN A 812 14.92 0.02 9.05
N ALA A 813 15.90 -0.88 9.27
CA ALA A 813 16.12 -1.47 10.58
C ALA A 813 17.58 -1.89 10.78
N ALA A 814 18.01 -1.95 12.04
CA ALA A 814 19.31 -2.48 12.45
C ALA A 814 19.13 -3.61 13.46
N LEU A 815 20.02 -4.61 13.44
CA LEU A 815 20.00 -5.72 14.39
C LEU A 815 21.43 -6.13 14.77
N LEU A 816 21.72 -6.14 16.08
CA LEU A 816 22.93 -6.71 16.64
C LEU A 816 22.80 -8.24 16.75
N THR A 817 23.71 -8.95 16.10
CA THR A 817 23.76 -10.41 16.16
C THR A 817 24.49 -10.88 17.42
N PRO A 818 24.23 -12.10 17.94
CA PRO A 818 24.81 -12.57 19.20
C PRO A 818 26.35 -12.65 19.20
N ASN A 819 26.97 -12.80 18.03
CA ASN A 819 28.43 -12.81 17.87
C ASN A 819 29.05 -11.41 17.76
N GLY A 820 28.25 -10.33 17.85
CA GLY A 820 28.71 -8.95 17.78
C GLY A 820 28.76 -8.34 16.37
N GLY A 821 28.25 -9.04 15.36
CA GLY A 821 28.06 -8.47 14.02
C GLY A 821 26.80 -7.62 13.94
N LEU A 822 26.69 -6.80 12.90
CA LEU A 822 25.58 -5.88 12.67
C LEU A 822 24.92 -6.18 11.31
N ALA A 823 23.66 -6.58 11.34
CA ALA A 823 22.83 -6.72 10.15
C ALA A 823 21.94 -5.48 10.01
N VAL A 824 21.81 -4.97 8.79
CA VAL A 824 21.05 -3.77 8.47
C VAL A 824 20.14 -4.05 7.29
N ALA A 825 18.85 -3.73 7.46
CA ALA A 825 17.81 -3.83 6.45
C ALA A 825 17.67 -2.50 5.70
N THR A 826 17.62 -2.58 4.37
CA THR A 826 17.55 -1.42 3.48
C THR A 826 16.47 -1.61 2.42
N ASP A 827 16.21 -0.56 1.65
CA ASP A 827 15.29 -0.62 0.50
C ASP A 827 15.76 -1.51 -0.67
N LEU A 828 16.99 -2.05 -0.60
CA LEU A 828 17.57 -2.90 -1.64
C LEU A 828 18.04 -4.28 -1.13
N GLY A 829 17.74 -4.61 0.13
CA GLY A 829 18.07 -5.91 0.73
C GLY A 829 18.70 -5.80 2.12
N VAL A 830 19.57 -6.75 2.45
CA VAL A 830 20.28 -6.78 3.74
C VAL A 830 21.78 -6.64 3.51
N VAL A 831 22.42 -5.81 4.33
CA VAL A 831 23.87 -5.67 4.44
C VAL A 831 24.34 -6.07 5.83
N TYR A 832 25.56 -6.58 5.90
CA TYR A 832 26.14 -7.12 7.12
C TYR A 832 27.55 -6.59 7.34
N ARG A 833 27.85 -6.23 8.58
CA ARG A 833 29.19 -5.89 9.08
C ARG A 833 29.59 -6.94 10.11
N ALA A 834 30.67 -7.66 9.83
CA ALA A 834 31.17 -8.70 10.74
C ALA A 834 31.66 -8.10 12.07
N PRO A 835 31.70 -8.89 13.17
CA PRO A 835 32.20 -8.41 14.46
C PRO A 835 33.62 -7.86 14.33
N HIS A 836 33.88 -6.67 14.88
CA HIS A 836 35.17 -5.97 14.82
C HIS A 836 35.63 -5.49 13.43
N HIS A 837 34.81 -5.62 12.39
CA HIS A 837 35.09 -5.08 11.06
C HIS A 837 34.44 -3.70 10.86
N THR A 838 34.98 -2.91 9.94
CA THR A 838 34.45 -1.59 9.56
C THR A 838 33.83 -1.56 8.17
N THR A 839 33.99 -2.63 7.37
CA THR A 839 33.47 -2.71 6.00
C THR A 839 32.19 -3.54 5.93
N TRP A 840 31.31 -3.16 5.01
CA TRP A 840 30.03 -3.83 4.79
C TRP A 840 30.13 -4.89 3.70
N GLN A 841 29.29 -5.92 3.83
CA GLN A 841 29.07 -6.96 2.85
C GLN A 841 27.59 -7.02 2.52
N ARG A 842 27.24 -7.34 1.28
CA ARG A 842 25.87 -7.74 0.96
C ARG A 842 25.59 -9.11 1.59
N ALA A 843 24.54 -9.23 2.38
CA ALA A 843 24.14 -10.49 2.98
C ALA A 843 23.52 -11.40 1.91
N GLY A 844 24.25 -12.44 1.49
CA GLY A 844 23.78 -13.40 0.49
C GLY A 844 23.25 -12.75 -0.79
N THR A 845 22.21 -13.34 -1.37
CA THR A 845 21.52 -12.77 -2.55
C THR A 845 20.02 -12.78 -2.33
N LEU A 846 19.45 -11.58 -2.27
CA LEU A 846 18.02 -11.29 -2.37
C LEU A 846 17.78 -10.48 -3.66
N PRO A 847 16.57 -10.51 -4.25
CA PRO A 847 16.15 -9.48 -5.22
C PRO A 847 16.32 -8.06 -4.66
N ALA A 848 16.24 -7.04 -5.53
CA ALA A 848 16.25 -5.63 -5.12
C ALA A 848 14.94 -5.24 -4.42
N THR A 849 14.73 -5.73 -3.20
CA THR A 849 13.49 -5.57 -2.44
C THR A 849 13.76 -4.87 -1.12
N ALA A 850 12.79 -4.07 -0.67
CA ALA A 850 12.88 -3.44 0.63
C ALA A 850 12.72 -4.48 1.73
N VAL A 851 13.56 -4.36 2.75
CA VAL A 851 13.49 -5.14 3.98
C VAL A 851 13.10 -4.18 5.08
N LEU A 852 11.98 -4.41 5.75
CA LEU A 852 11.44 -3.48 6.75
C LEU A 852 11.80 -3.90 8.17
N GLN A 853 11.92 -5.21 8.44
CA GLN A 853 12.30 -5.71 9.75
C GLN A 853 13.27 -6.90 9.67
N LEU A 854 14.14 -6.98 10.68
CA LEU A 854 15.01 -8.12 10.93
C LEU A 854 14.67 -8.72 12.30
N LYS A 855 14.63 -10.07 12.39
CA LYS A 855 14.40 -10.77 13.65
C LYS A 855 15.32 -11.98 13.78
N LEU A 856 15.77 -12.28 14.99
CA LEU A 856 16.49 -13.53 15.26
C LEU A 856 15.52 -14.62 15.69
N SER A 857 15.81 -15.87 15.30
CA SER A 857 15.21 -17.04 15.93
C SER A 857 15.43 -17.05 17.45
N PRO A 858 14.59 -17.73 18.24
CA PRO A 858 14.74 -17.83 19.71
C PRO A 858 16.11 -18.31 20.20
N ASN A 859 16.88 -19.04 19.39
CA ASN A 859 18.22 -19.52 19.74
C ASN A 859 19.36 -18.61 19.21
N GLY A 860 19.03 -17.50 18.56
CA GLY A 860 19.97 -16.53 18.00
C GLY A 860 20.78 -17.01 16.79
N LYS A 861 20.50 -18.19 16.21
CA LYS A 861 21.33 -18.79 15.15
C LYS A 861 20.84 -18.47 13.73
N THR A 862 19.59 -18.07 13.56
CA THR A 862 18.99 -17.75 12.27
C THR A 862 18.49 -16.30 12.28
N LEU A 863 18.81 -15.56 11.23
CA LEU A 863 18.28 -14.24 10.94
C LEU A 863 17.10 -14.38 9.98
N TYR A 864 16.00 -13.70 10.26
CA TYR A 864 14.83 -13.54 9.40
C TYR A 864 14.74 -12.11 8.89
N ALA A 865 14.33 -11.96 7.64
CA ALA A 865 14.12 -10.69 6.96
C ALA A 865 12.68 -10.63 6.43
N ALA A 866 11.90 -9.67 6.93
CA ALA A 866 10.58 -9.33 6.40
C ALA A 866 10.77 -8.41 5.19
N THR A 867 10.47 -8.92 3.99
CA THR A 867 10.58 -8.13 2.77
C THR A 867 9.22 -7.60 2.36
N HIS A 868 9.19 -6.37 1.88
CA HIS A 868 7.98 -5.72 1.41
C HIS A 868 7.77 -6.04 -0.08
N GLY A 869 7.27 -7.25 -0.35
CA GLY A 869 6.93 -7.71 -1.69
C GLY A 869 7.63 -8.99 -2.12
N ARG A 870 8.42 -9.67 -1.29
CA ARG A 870 9.05 -10.98 -1.63
C ARG A 870 8.95 -12.00 -0.50
N GLY A 871 8.06 -11.80 0.46
CA GLY A 871 7.86 -12.70 1.58
C GLY A 871 8.91 -12.59 2.69
N ILE A 872 8.98 -13.59 3.56
CA ILE A 872 9.99 -13.71 4.63
C ILE A 872 11.11 -14.64 4.18
N TRP A 873 12.35 -14.21 4.39
CA TRP A 873 13.56 -14.98 4.11
C TRP A 873 14.36 -15.25 5.39
N SER A 874 15.12 -16.34 5.40
CA SER A 874 15.99 -16.69 6.52
C SER A 874 17.40 -17.09 6.09
N VAL A 875 18.40 -16.79 6.93
CA VAL A 875 19.81 -17.16 6.72
C VAL A 875 20.47 -17.49 8.05
N GLY A 876 21.42 -18.42 8.06
CA GLY A 876 22.20 -18.73 9.25
C GLY A 876 23.11 -17.55 9.64
N VAL A 877 23.07 -17.11 10.90
CA VAL A 877 23.95 -16.02 11.39
C VAL A 877 25.42 -16.38 11.22
N GLY A 878 25.78 -17.65 11.41
CA GLY A 878 27.15 -18.14 11.19
C GLY A 878 27.59 -18.16 9.72
N GLU A 879 26.67 -17.96 8.78
CA GLU A 879 26.96 -17.92 7.33
C GLU A 879 27.16 -16.49 6.80
N LEU A 880 26.90 -15.49 7.66
CA LEU A 880 27.11 -14.08 7.34
C LEU A 880 28.56 -13.62 7.56
N GLY A 881 29.33 -14.34 8.38
CA GLY A 881 30.70 -14.00 8.78
C GLY A 881 31.82 -14.56 7.91
#